data_AF-A0A643LML6-F1
#
_entry.id   AF-A0A643LML6-F1
#
_cell.length_a   1.000
_cell.length_b   1.000
_cell.length_c   1.000
_cell.angle_alpha   90.00
_cell.angle_beta   90.00
_cell.angle_gamma   90.00
#
_symmetry.space_group_name_H-M   'P 1'
#
loop_
_entity.id
_entity.type
_entity.pdbx_description
1 polymer ?
#
loop_
_entity_poly.entity_id
_entity_poly.type
_entity_poly.pdbx_seq_one_letter_code
_entity_poly.pdbx_strand_id
1 'polypeptide(L)'
;MASKNKFEKELEKAVLKVLIKHWRFFLLLSGILFVWITRYEISNRLIQIVPIVKRVVHVSLLLLFIGTIFWITRCIVLYRLEKKSYKYVLVIPHMSDDAKVDQLGDMIRQVHGEGRKPLEQLWKGRDWYRLLMYQPEDIDGKSQKVRFYLGGPEENLAYLVKAFRNVYKNAEVIEQNIEDIPFPRNKLFGGAVGGRMKLKTKKSLSLAQYKTDKLPQLISGMEEKTWIDVSFSPDRDYRLTRRIKKEEAELKDRKRIEKDLDVFQKTEAKVLTQRFLGKETAFQVCVSVATEVYPGVRMLKGLGNIIASMMADVNELRYRSFRRSIWRIPIPYYGRMTWTGSELVNLLHLPNIKGDKEDVSENKILYLESGEKMLPEGILSEGLEIGTLVHPLEKNRTVKILNEVFKKMGCIVGTTGAGKSTVAANVLDSAMKLWIENPDDASGFSLFDPTPDLAIVMLNRLLKAELEGAKIPWEKVHFIRFRDTDYPPAINLLHCNPGEDMQTVVDSIFDSIKALVPNPAPQTERILKSIIGTLLCDGSQKHSTLSIISFCTDELFRERVLDGLEGPESTYYRNVWKNEIGNALEDSVQPLLNRLDIFRSSTYLKRIYGQSEFALDIFNWMEKGHIIFYDLSGMANTDIKLTIGYIMNQYHRVVQKRQVGSKLHLTFIDEAHKVQVPILPKIVAEDRKYGLGLWIITQQISGQLDKELTDALTEIGGNFFVCRQGKSSAKTLEGVMQGKFRAEYLQGLPDLHAAIQTQDKFEGEAKNVWCMIKAKPLDRYRPNGKIATYGNDKEIADSNEWTYKKIGELEKRGKSAEEIDREINLFLYGQDITASTKVNLKKEDESLFEKAEKEAAQEESLFEKAEEAAQEESLFEKA
;
A
#
# COMPACT_ATOMS: atom_id res chain seq x y z
N MET A 1 76.48 -87.18 71.57
CA MET A 1 76.77 -86.60 72.89
C MET A 1 77.37 -85.21 72.70
N ALA A 2 76.54 -84.19 72.92
CA ALA A 2 76.91 -82.88 73.45
C ALA A 2 75.55 -82.31 73.92
N SER A 3 75.28 -82.40 75.21
CA SER A 3 73.98 -82.07 75.79
C SER A 3 73.70 -80.58 75.61
N LYS A 4 72.88 -80.23 74.62
CA LYS A 4 72.29 -78.88 74.52
C LYS A 4 71.57 -78.59 75.84
N ASN A 5 72.01 -77.52 76.50
CA ASN A 5 71.51 -77.07 77.80
C ASN A 5 70.00 -76.83 77.72
N LYS A 6 69.25 -77.24 78.77
CA LYS A 6 67.79 -77.05 78.87
C LYS A 6 67.39 -75.57 78.67
N PHE A 7 68.29 -74.65 79.00
CA PHE A 7 68.15 -73.21 78.80
C PHE A 7 68.12 -72.79 77.32
N GLU A 8 68.93 -73.38 76.45
CA GLU A 8 68.95 -73.03 75.01
C GLU A 8 67.69 -73.49 74.29
N LYS A 9 67.13 -74.66 74.67
CA LYS A 9 65.85 -75.14 74.11
C LYS A 9 64.65 -74.30 74.57
N GLU A 10 64.68 -73.77 75.79
CA GLU A 10 63.64 -72.84 76.25
C GLU A 10 63.81 -71.44 75.64
N LEU A 11 65.04 -70.98 75.44
CA LEU A 11 65.32 -69.73 74.74
C LEU A 11 64.89 -69.80 73.26
N GLU A 12 65.21 -70.88 72.54
CA GLU A 12 64.76 -71.10 71.16
C GLU A 12 63.23 -71.14 71.08
N LYS A 13 62.54 -71.82 72.01
CA LYS A 13 61.06 -71.84 72.06
C LYS A 13 60.46 -70.48 72.44
N ALA A 14 61.09 -69.72 73.32
CA ALA A 14 60.65 -68.38 73.73
C ALA A 14 60.84 -67.37 72.57
N VAL A 15 61.98 -67.41 71.90
CA VAL A 15 62.29 -66.58 70.72
C VAL A 15 61.34 -66.92 69.57
N LEU A 16 61.05 -68.21 69.32
CA LEU A 16 60.09 -68.63 68.30
C LEU A 16 58.66 -68.18 68.64
N LYS A 17 58.26 -68.22 69.92
CA LYS A 17 56.96 -67.69 70.39
C LYS A 17 56.85 -66.18 70.21
N VAL A 18 57.92 -65.44 70.48
CA VAL A 18 57.95 -63.97 70.31
C VAL A 18 57.93 -63.60 68.82
N LEU A 19 58.66 -64.34 67.98
CA LEU A 19 58.67 -64.16 66.52
C LEU A 19 57.30 -64.44 65.88
N ILE A 20 56.59 -65.48 66.32
CA ILE A 20 55.25 -65.80 65.80
C ILE A 20 54.20 -64.80 66.32
N LYS A 21 54.28 -64.39 67.60
CA LYS A 21 53.33 -63.45 68.22
C LYS A 21 53.46 -62.02 67.69
N HIS A 22 54.66 -61.62 67.26
CA HIS A 22 54.95 -60.27 66.75
C HIS A 22 55.52 -60.26 65.31
N TRP A 23 55.19 -61.26 64.49
CA TRP A 23 55.76 -61.37 63.14
C TRP A 23 55.49 -60.14 62.26
N ARG A 24 54.31 -59.51 62.39
CA ARG A 24 53.97 -58.24 61.71
C ARG A 24 54.88 -57.09 62.13
N PHE A 25 55.32 -57.06 63.38
CA PHE A 25 56.26 -56.05 63.89
C PHE A 25 57.66 -56.28 63.30
N PHE A 26 58.12 -57.53 63.22
CA PHE A 26 59.40 -57.87 62.58
C PHE A 26 59.39 -57.68 61.06
N LEU A 27 58.25 -57.88 60.39
CA LEU A 27 58.11 -57.62 58.96
C LEU A 27 58.14 -56.11 58.66
N LEU A 28 57.48 -55.31 59.51
CA LEU A 28 57.61 -53.85 59.52
C LEU A 28 59.05 -53.41 59.78
N LEU A 29 59.71 -54.01 60.78
CA LEU A 29 61.10 -53.71 61.10
C LEU A 29 62.05 -54.08 59.94
N SER A 30 61.84 -55.23 59.29
CA SER A 30 62.61 -55.64 58.11
C SER A 30 62.33 -54.76 56.89
N GLY A 31 61.10 -54.28 56.73
CA GLY A 31 60.73 -53.32 55.68
C GLY A 31 61.38 -51.96 55.91
N ILE A 32 61.42 -51.49 57.16
CA ILE A 32 62.12 -50.26 57.55
C ILE A 32 63.64 -50.42 57.37
N LEU A 33 64.20 -51.57 57.74
CA LEU A 33 65.63 -51.87 57.58
C LEU A 33 66.02 -52.00 56.09
N PHE A 34 65.16 -52.62 55.27
CA PHE A 34 65.34 -52.73 53.82
C PHE A 34 65.31 -51.35 53.16
N VAL A 35 64.37 -50.48 53.53
CA VAL A 35 64.31 -49.09 53.07
C VAL A 35 65.52 -48.28 53.57
N TRP A 36 66.03 -48.55 54.79
CA TRP A 36 67.20 -47.86 55.34
C TRP A 36 68.51 -48.27 54.66
N ILE A 37 68.68 -49.56 54.33
CA ILE A 37 69.86 -50.10 53.62
C ILE A 37 69.84 -49.69 52.15
N THR A 38 68.68 -49.77 51.49
CA THR A 38 68.53 -49.40 50.06
C THR A 38 68.35 -47.89 49.85
N ARG A 39 68.24 -47.09 50.92
CA ARG A 39 68.08 -45.63 50.90
C ARG A 39 69.07 -44.93 49.98
N TYR A 40 70.35 -45.31 50.04
CA TYR A 40 71.41 -44.64 49.29
C TYR A 40 71.32 -44.95 47.79
N GLU A 41 70.90 -46.17 47.44
CA GLU A 41 70.78 -46.66 46.07
C GLU A 41 69.48 -46.18 45.40
N ILE A 42 68.38 -46.12 46.16
CA ILE A 42 67.10 -45.51 45.76
C ILE A 42 67.26 -44.00 45.59
N SER A 43 67.97 -43.32 46.50
CA SER A 43 68.27 -41.89 46.40
C SER A 43 69.12 -41.59 45.16
N ASN A 44 70.17 -42.37 44.88
CA ASN A 44 71.00 -42.17 43.68
C ASN A 44 70.24 -42.43 42.38
N ARG A 45 69.37 -43.46 42.31
CA ARG A 45 68.51 -43.67 41.13
C ARG A 45 67.45 -42.58 40.96
N LEU A 46 66.88 -42.07 42.06
CA LEU A 46 65.97 -40.92 42.03
C LEU A 46 66.68 -39.65 41.52
N ILE A 47 67.90 -39.37 41.99
CA ILE A 47 68.70 -38.22 41.56
C ILE A 47 69.04 -38.29 40.06
N GLN A 48 69.25 -39.48 39.50
CA GLN A 48 69.45 -39.68 38.05
C GLN A 48 68.16 -39.54 37.21
N ILE A 49 66.99 -39.87 37.76
CA ILE A 49 65.68 -39.77 37.08
C ILE A 49 65.12 -38.34 37.09
N VAL A 50 65.39 -37.56 38.14
CA VAL A 50 64.93 -36.16 38.30
C VAL A 50 65.24 -35.26 37.09
N PRO A 51 66.46 -35.23 36.51
CA PRO A 51 66.73 -34.41 35.33
C PRO A 51 66.00 -34.89 34.06
N ILE A 52 65.74 -36.20 33.93
CA ILE A 52 64.99 -36.77 32.80
C ILE A 52 63.51 -36.39 32.92
N VAL A 53 62.91 -36.55 34.10
CA VAL A 53 61.52 -36.14 34.36
C VAL A 53 61.36 -34.63 34.20
N LYS A 54 62.32 -33.82 34.66
CA LYS A 54 62.33 -32.37 34.40
C LYS A 54 62.34 -32.07 32.90
N ARG A 55 63.17 -32.74 32.08
CA ARG A 55 63.16 -32.57 30.62
C ARG A 55 61.84 -32.97 29.98
N VAL A 56 61.27 -34.12 30.36
CA VAL A 56 59.97 -34.59 29.82
C VAL A 56 58.84 -33.63 30.17
N VAL A 57 58.81 -33.10 31.39
CA VAL A 57 57.83 -32.09 31.82
C VAL A 57 58.03 -30.77 31.10
N HIS A 58 59.28 -30.30 30.91
CA HIS A 58 59.58 -29.08 30.15
C HIS A 58 59.20 -29.23 28.67
N VAL A 59 59.52 -30.36 28.03
CA VAL A 59 59.14 -30.63 26.64
C VAL A 59 57.62 -30.74 26.49
N SER A 60 56.93 -31.39 27.45
CA SER A 60 55.46 -31.47 27.44
C SER A 60 54.81 -30.10 27.65
N LEU A 61 55.34 -29.25 28.54
CA LEU A 61 54.89 -27.88 28.74
C LEU A 61 55.17 -27.00 27.51
N LEU A 62 56.33 -27.17 26.86
CA LEU A 62 56.67 -26.47 25.62
C LEU A 62 55.74 -26.87 24.48
N LEU A 63 55.45 -28.16 24.33
CA LEU A 63 54.48 -28.66 23.33
C LEU A 63 53.06 -28.17 23.63
N LEU A 64 52.65 -28.13 24.90
CA LEU A 64 51.38 -27.51 25.32
C LEU A 64 51.35 -26.02 24.98
N PHE A 65 52.44 -25.30 25.22
CA PHE A 65 52.57 -23.86 24.95
C PHE A 65 52.58 -23.55 23.45
N ILE A 66 53.31 -24.33 22.65
CA ILE A 66 53.28 -24.25 21.18
C ILE A 66 51.88 -24.59 20.68
N GLY A 67 51.25 -25.62 21.24
CA GLY A 67 49.88 -26.02 20.91
C GLY A 67 48.85 -24.93 21.23
N THR A 68 48.97 -24.25 22.37
CA THR A 68 48.07 -23.14 22.73
C THR A 68 48.31 -21.90 21.86
N ILE A 69 49.57 -21.56 21.55
CA ILE A 69 49.89 -20.48 20.61
C ILE A 69 49.33 -20.78 19.22
N PHE A 70 49.54 -21.99 18.71
CA PHE A 70 49.00 -22.42 17.41
C PHE A 70 47.46 -22.37 17.41
N TRP A 71 46.82 -22.77 18.51
CA TRP A 71 45.37 -22.69 18.65
C TRP A 71 44.86 -21.23 18.67
N ILE A 72 45.51 -20.34 19.43
CA ILE A 72 45.17 -18.91 19.51
C ILE A 72 45.37 -18.24 18.15
N THR A 73 46.52 -18.45 17.51
CA THR A 73 46.82 -17.89 16.18
C THR A 73 45.83 -18.38 15.14
N ARG A 74 45.52 -19.68 15.13
CA ARG A 74 44.45 -20.23 14.27
C ARG A 74 43.10 -19.55 14.53
N CYS A 75 42.68 -19.39 15.78
CA CYS A 75 41.42 -18.71 16.10
C CYS A 75 41.38 -17.25 15.60
N ILE A 76 42.49 -16.52 15.72
CA ILE A 76 42.61 -15.13 15.23
C ILE A 76 42.54 -15.09 13.69
N VAL A 77 43.23 -16.00 13.01
CA VAL A 77 43.21 -16.10 11.54
C VAL A 77 41.81 -16.43 11.04
N LEU A 78 41.17 -17.45 11.63
CA LEU A 78 39.79 -17.82 11.29
C LEU A 78 38.82 -16.66 11.47
N TYR A 79 38.89 -15.96 12.60
CA TYR A 79 38.05 -14.78 12.84
C TYR A 79 38.28 -13.67 11.81
N ARG A 80 39.53 -13.42 11.40
CA ARG A 80 39.85 -12.42 10.36
C ARG A 80 39.35 -12.83 8.99
N LEU A 81 39.42 -14.11 8.64
CA LEU A 81 38.90 -14.63 7.38
C LEU A 81 37.37 -14.53 7.35
N GLU A 82 36.70 -15.05 8.39
CA GLU A 82 35.25 -14.97 8.50
C GLU A 82 34.75 -13.52 8.49
N LYS A 83 35.48 -12.58 9.11
CA LYS A 83 35.10 -11.17 9.09
C LYS A 83 34.96 -10.57 7.70
N LYS A 84 35.72 -11.05 6.72
CA LYS A 84 35.64 -10.57 5.34
C LYS A 84 34.49 -11.21 4.57
N SER A 85 34.12 -12.45 4.91
CA SER A 85 33.13 -13.24 4.18
C SER A 85 31.77 -13.32 4.87
N TYR A 86 31.60 -12.79 6.09
CA TYR A 86 30.35 -12.93 6.82
C TYR A 86 29.37 -11.84 6.39
N LYS A 87 28.25 -12.25 5.81
CA LYS A 87 27.19 -11.35 5.33
C LYS A 87 25.93 -11.51 6.17
N TYR A 88 25.07 -10.51 6.05
CA TYR A 88 23.79 -10.45 6.72
C TYR A 88 22.70 -10.03 5.75
N VAL A 89 21.51 -10.53 6.03
CA VAL A 89 20.31 -10.21 5.27
C VAL A 89 19.19 -9.95 6.26
N LEU A 90 18.50 -8.82 6.09
CA LEU A 90 17.27 -8.54 6.80
C LEU A 90 16.14 -9.31 6.13
N VAL A 91 15.39 -10.07 6.92
CA VAL A 91 14.23 -10.81 6.43
C VAL A 91 12.98 -10.23 7.08
N ILE A 92 12.05 -9.79 6.25
CA ILE A 92 10.79 -9.20 6.70
C ILE A 92 9.68 -10.21 6.39
N PRO A 93 9.01 -10.79 7.41
CA PRO A 93 7.88 -11.68 7.20
C PRO A 93 6.73 -10.96 6.50
N HIS A 94 5.93 -11.70 5.76
CA HIS A 94 4.75 -11.20 5.05
C HIS A 94 3.49 -11.88 5.61
N MET A 95 2.40 -11.12 5.79
CA MET A 95 1.15 -11.61 6.41
C MET A 95 0.52 -12.82 5.70
N SER A 96 0.75 -12.98 4.40
CA SER A 96 0.23 -14.11 3.62
C SER A 96 1.00 -15.43 3.81
N ASP A 97 2.16 -15.42 4.47
CA ASP A 97 2.95 -16.63 4.70
C ASP A 97 2.54 -17.29 6.02
N ASP A 98 2.24 -18.60 5.97
CA ASP A 98 1.91 -19.41 7.14
C ASP A 98 2.81 -20.64 7.16
N ALA A 99 3.73 -20.69 8.12
CA ALA A 99 4.71 -21.78 8.22
C ALA A 99 4.12 -22.98 8.95
N LYS A 100 3.98 -24.11 8.23
CA LYS A 100 3.54 -25.40 8.80
C LYS A 100 4.72 -26.19 9.36
N VAL A 101 4.43 -27.09 10.31
CA VAL A 101 5.44 -27.93 10.98
C VAL A 101 6.28 -28.74 9.99
N ASP A 102 5.66 -29.35 8.98
CA ASP A 102 6.37 -30.16 7.98
C ASP A 102 7.32 -29.33 7.13
N GLN A 103 6.88 -28.14 6.71
CA GLN A 103 7.68 -27.21 5.91
C GLN A 103 8.91 -26.71 6.68
N LEU A 104 8.75 -26.42 7.98
CA LEU A 104 9.85 -26.05 8.86
C LEU A 104 10.82 -27.22 9.08
N GLY A 105 10.32 -28.45 9.19
CA GLY A 105 11.14 -29.65 9.26
C GLY A 105 12.03 -29.83 8.02
N ASP A 106 11.47 -29.63 6.83
CA ASP A 106 12.21 -29.73 5.56
C ASP A 106 13.21 -28.58 5.39
N MET A 107 12.86 -27.35 5.80
CA MET A 107 13.78 -26.21 5.84
C MET A 107 15.03 -26.54 6.67
N ILE A 108 14.86 -27.12 7.85
CA ILE A 108 15.98 -27.46 8.74
C ILE A 108 16.86 -28.57 8.15
N ARG A 109 16.27 -29.58 7.50
CA ARG A 109 17.03 -30.64 6.81
C ARG A 109 17.86 -30.05 5.66
N GLN A 110 17.29 -29.14 4.89
CA GLN A 110 18.00 -28.44 3.82
C GLN A 110 19.19 -27.64 4.36
N VAL A 111 19.00 -26.93 5.47
CA VAL A 111 20.08 -26.17 6.15
C VAL A 111 21.16 -27.09 6.73
N HIS A 112 20.80 -28.29 7.19
CA HIS A 112 21.78 -29.28 7.70
C HIS A 112 22.67 -29.85 6.59
N GLY A 113 22.08 -30.17 5.43
CA GLY A 113 22.75 -30.84 4.32
C GLY A 113 23.93 -30.07 3.71
N GLU A 114 23.92 -28.75 3.81
CA GLU A 114 24.90 -27.84 3.16
C GLU A 114 26.10 -27.48 4.06
N GLY A 115 26.28 -28.14 5.21
CA GLY A 115 27.41 -27.85 6.10
C GLY A 115 28.78 -28.27 5.52
N ARG A 116 29.81 -27.44 5.70
CA ARG A 116 31.21 -27.71 5.30
C ARG A 116 31.70 -29.09 5.71
N LYS A 117 32.55 -29.70 4.86
CA LYS A 117 33.17 -31.01 5.11
C LYS A 117 34.21 -30.92 6.25
N PRO A 118 34.62 -32.03 6.89
CA PRO A 118 35.48 -31.98 8.08
C PRO A 118 36.86 -31.39 7.82
N LEU A 119 37.41 -31.64 6.62
CA LEU A 119 38.68 -31.06 6.19
C LEU A 119 38.55 -29.55 6.03
N GLU A 120 37.48 -29.07 5.37
CA GLU A 120 37.20 -27.64 5.24
C GLU A 120 36.96 -26.99 6.62
N GLN A 121 36.26 -27.66 7.54
CA GLN A 121 36.08 -27.16 8.91
C GLN A 121 37.39 -27.01 9.68
N LEU A 122 38.41 -27.81 9.35
CA LEU A 122 39.74 -27.68 9.95
C LEU A 122 40.41 -26.37 9.50
N TRP A 123 40.33 -26.03 8.21
CA TRP A 123 41.02 -24.89 7.62
C TRP A 123 40.23 -23.57 7.70
N LYS A 124 38.91 -23.61 7.47
CA LYS A 124 38.01 -22.45 7.42
C LYS A 124 37.14 -22.25 8.66
N GLY A 125 37.14 -23.21 9.59
CA GLY A 125 36.23 -23.18 10.73
C GLY A 125 34.83 -23.73 10.40
N ARG A 126 33.96 -23.76 11.40
CA ARG A 126 32.58 -24.26 11.25
C ARG A 126 31.69 -23.18 10.65
N ASP A 127 30.69 -23.58 9.87
CA ASP A 127 29.66 -22.65 9.39
C ASP A 127 28.74 -22.30 10.54
N TRP A 128 28.98 -21.14 11.14
CA TRP A 128 28.06 -20.56 12.09
C TRP A 128 27.09 -19.65 11.36
N TYR A 129 25.84 -20.07 11.36
CA TYR A 129 24.70 -19.24 10.96
C TYR A 129 24.10 -18.60 12.19
N ARG A 130 23.30 -17.56 11.99
CA ARG A 130 22.53 -16.94 13.06
C ARG A 130 21.21 -16.37 12.59
N LEU A 131 20.25 -16.39 13.49
CA LEU A 131 19.05 -15.54 13.44
C LEU A 131 19.14 -14.54 14.61
N LEU A 132 19.26 -13.26 14.28
CA LEU A 132 19.36 -12.16 15.23
C LEU A 132 18.05 -11.36 15.20
N MET A 133 17.38 -11.27 16.35
CA MET A 133 16.22 -10.43 16.56
C MET A 133 16.67 -9.16 17.29
N TYR A 134 16.24 -8.00 16.81
CA TYR A 134 16.58 -6.72 17.41
C TYR A 134 15.37 -5.79 17.49
N GLN A 135 15.13 -5.24 18.68
CA GLN A 135 14.17 -4.16 18.90
C GLN A 135 14.91 -2.81 18.84
N PRO A 136 14.67 -1.97 17.82
CA PRO A 136 15.29 -0.65 17.70
C PRO A 136 14.84 0.31 18.81
N GLU A 137 15.56 1.43 18.93
CA GLU A 137 15.15 2.55 19.80
C GLU A 137 14.01 3.34 19.14
N ASP A 138 13.12 3.86 19.96
CA ASP A 138 12.04 4.72 19.52
C ASP A 138 12.59 6.06 19.03
N ILE A 139 12.21 6.44 17.80
CA ILE A 139 12.56 7.73 17.20
C ILE A 139 11.27 8.54 17.14
N ASP A 140 11.28 9.76 17.70
CA ASP A 140 10.13 10.68 17.71
C ASP A 140 8.87 10.14 18.41
N GLY A 141 9.04 9.32 19.45
CA GLY A 141 7.93 8.77 20.25
C GLY A 141 7.10 7.69 19.53
N LYS A 142 7.61 7.15 18.42
CA LYS A 142 6.99 6.02 17.70
C LYS A 142 7.81 4.75 17.92
N SER A 143 7.14 3.72 18.43
CA SER A 143 7.80 2.44 18.67
C SER A 143 8.26 1.77 17.38
N GLN A 144 9.57 1.51 17.29
CA GLN A 144 10.12 0.80 16.16
C GLN A 144 9.88 -0.70 16.29
N LYS A 145 9.58 -1.33 15.16
CA LYS A 145 9.21 -2.75 15.11
C LYS A 145 10.46 -3.67 15.14
N VAL A 146 10.34 -4.86 15.72
CA VAL A 146 11.39 -5.90 15.79
C VAL A 146 11.84 -6.30 14.39
N ARG A 147 13.15 -6.36 14.18
CA ARG A 147 13.79 -6.76 12.93
C ARG A 147 14.46 -8.13 13.05
N PHE A 148 14.39 -8.95 11.99
CA PHE A 148 15.04 -10.26 11.91
C PHE A 148 16.20 -10.26 10.92
N TYR A 149 17.40 -10.53 11.40
CA TYR A 149 18.60 -10.63 10.56
C TYR A 149 19.09 -12.07 10.49
N LEU A 150 19.19 -12.61 9.28
CA LEU A 150 19.91 -13.84 9.01
C LEU A 150 21.35 -13.51 8.70
N GLY A 151 22.29 -14.23 9.33
CA GLY A 151 23.71 -14.05 9.08
C GLY A 151 24.41 -15.38 8.85
N GLY A 152 25.42 -15.38 7.99
CA GLY A 152 26.23 -16.56 7.73
C GLY A 152 27.43 -16.27 6.83
N PRO A 153 28.29 -17.28 6.60
CA PRO A 153 29.34 -17.18 5.60
C PRO A 153 28.73 -16.98 4.20
N GLU A 154 29.28 -16.04 3.43
CA GLU A 154 28.80 -15.64 2.09
C GLU A 154 28.58 -16.83 1.15
N GLU A 155 29.52 -17.80 1.14
CA GLU A 155 29.43 -19.03 0.34
C GLU A 155 28.11 -19.79 0.57
N ASN A 156 27.62 -19.82 1.82
CA ASN A 156 26.49 -20.67 2.22
C ASN A 156 25.22 -19.88 2.62
N LEU A 157 25.32 -18.56 2.80
CA LEU A 157 24.19 -17.72 3.20
C LEU A 157 23.06 -17.76 2.17
N ALA A 158 23.37 -17.82 0.88
CA ALA A 158 22.40 -17.96 -0.19
C ALA A 158 21.52 -19.22 -0.03
N TYR A 159 22.10 -20.33 0.46
CA TYR A 159 21.37 -21.57 0.71
C TYR A 159 20.45 -21.46 1.92
N LEU A 160 20.90 -20.81 2.99
CA LEU A 160 20.07 -20.52 4.15
C LEU A 160 18.87 -19.65 3.76
N VAL A 161 19.11 -18.58 3.01
CA VAL A 161 18.05 -17.70 2.48
C VAL A 161 17.09 -18.48 1.58
N LYS A 162 17.60 -19.35 0.71
CA LYS A 162 16.77 -20.21 -0.15
C LYS A 162 15.88 -21.15 0.67
N ALA A 163 16.41 -21.74 1.74
CA ALA A 163 15.63 -22.59 2.64
C ALA A 163 14.50 -21.80 3.31
N PHE A 164 14.76 -20.58 3.77
CA PHE A 164 13.71 -19.69 4.31
C PHE A 164 12.67 -19.32 3.24
N ARG A 165 13.09 -18.96 2.02
CA ARG A 165 12.16 -18.60 0.92
C ARG A 165 11.25 -19.75 0.48
N ASN A 166 11.68 -21.00 0.66
CA ASN A 166 10.83 -22.16 0.37
C ASN A 166 9.62 -22.25 1.31
N VAL A 167 9.77 -21.79 2.56
CA VAL A 167 8.69 -21.73 3.56
C VAL A 167 7.96 -20.39 3.45
N TYR A 168 8.70 -19.29 3.47
CA TYR A 168 8.22 -17.91 3.43
C TYR A 168 8.36 -17.34 2.02
N LYS A 169 7.40 -17.66 1.16
CA LYS A 169 7.46 -17.31 -0.28
C LYS A 169 7.32 -15.81 -0.52
N ASN A 170 6.60 -15.11 0.35
CA ASN A 170 6.29 -13.69 0.20
C ASN A 170 7.17 -12.79 1.06
N ALA A 171 7.94 -13.34 2.00
CA ALA A 171 8.90 -12.59 2.80
C ALA A 171 9.92 -11.86 1.93
N GLU A 172 10.20 -10.62 2.32
CA GLU A 172 11.18 -9.78 1.66
C GLU A 172 12.55 -9.97 2.29
N VAL A 173 13.59 -9.93 1.46
CA VAL A 173 14.95 -10.28 1.84
C VAL A 173 15.87 -9.19 1.30
N ILE A 174 16.39 -8.36 2.20
CA ILE A 174 17.18 -7.16 1.89
C ILE A 174 18.62 -7.38 2.37
N GLU A 175 19.59 -7.26 1.47
CA GLU A 175 21.00 -7.35 1.82
C GLU A 175 21.42 -6.17 2.71
N GLN A 176 22.25 -6.44 3.73
CA GLN A 176 22.69 -5.44 4.70
C GLN A 176 24.20 -5.49 4.88
N ASN A 177 24.85 -4.33 4.89
CA ASN A 177 26.26 -4.27 5.26
C ASN A 177 26.41 -4.49 6.77
N ILE A 178 27.53 -5.12 7.16
CA ILE A 178 27.78 -5.43 8.58
C ILE A 178 27.92 -4.19 9.47
N GLU A 179 28.18 -3.03 8.87
CA GLU A 179 28.35 -1.75 9.55
C GLU A 179 27.01 -1.09 9.91
N ASP A 180 25.99 -1.32 9.08
CA ASP A 180 24.64 -0.78 9.24
C ASP A 180 23.82 -1.56 10.28
N ILE A 181 24.31 -2.74 10.67
CA ILE A 181 23.60 -3.62 11.61
C ILE A 181 23.85 -3.16 13.04
N PRO A 182 22.78 -2.90 13.80
CA PRO A 182 22.89 -2.48 15.19
C PRO A 182 23.35 -3.65 16.06
N PHE A 183 24.61 -3.64 16.48
CA PHE A 183 25.16 -4.57 17.46
C PHE A 183 25.30 -3.91 18.85
N PRO A 184 25.20 -4.67 19.96
CA PRO A 184 25.36 -4.12 21.29
C PRO A 184 26.72 -3.46 21.50
N ARG A 185 26.72 -2.28 22.13
CA ARG A 185 27.92 -1.50 22.47
C ARG A 185 28.72 -2.19 23.57
N ASN A 186 29.94 -2.58 23.23
CA ASN A 186 30.84 -3.34 24.10
C ASN A 186 31.81 -2.44 24.91
N LYS A 187 31.31 -1.44 25.66
CA LYS A 187 32.13 -0.57 26.53
C LYS A 187 32.45 -1.22 27.89
N LEU A 188 33.56 -0.82 28.53
CA LEU A 188 33.99 -1.33 29.85
C LEU A 188 33.06 -0.89 30.99
N PHE A 189 32.56 0.34 30.91
CA PHE A 189 31.54 0.92 31.79
C PHE A 189 30.39 1.45 30.94
N GLY A 190 29.14 1.24 31.39
CA GLY A 190 27.94 1.66 30.65
C GLY A 190 27.71 0.95 29.31
N GLY A 191 28.32 -0.23 29.10
CA GLY A 191 28.09 -1.07 27.92
C GLY A 191 26.90 -2.02 28.10
N ALA A 192 26.50 -2.69 27.02
CA ALA A 192 25.39 -3.63 27.03
C ALA A 192 25.59 -4.77 28.06
N VAL A 193 24.54 -5.10 28.80
CA VAL A 193 24.48 -6.29 29.64
C VAL A 193 24.11 -7.48 28.76
N GLY A 194 24.70 -8.63 29.00
CA GLY A 194 24.44 -9.85 28.22
C GLY A 194 24.27 -11.09 29.07
N GLY A 195 23.69 -12.12 28.47
CA GLY A 195 23.62 -13.46 29.01
C GLY A 195 23.49 -14.52 27.93
N ARG A 196 23.62 -15.78 28.35
CA ARG A 196 23.47 -16.96 27.50
C ARG A 196 22.61 -18.01 28.16
N MET A 197 21.90 -18.77 27.35
CA MET A 197 21.15 -19.93 27.79
C MET A 197 22.08 -21.14 27.94
N LYS A 198 21.78 -21.98 28.93
CA LYS A 198 22.46 -23.25 29.17
C LYS A 198 21.46 -24.32 29.55
N LEU A 199 21.75 -25.58 29.21
CA LEU A 199 21.00 -26.71 29.76
C LEU A 199 21.13 -26.74 31.28
N LYS A 200 19.99 -26.94 31.96
CA LYS A 200 19.90 -27.09 33.42
C LYS A 200 20.66 -28.34 33.86
N THR A 201 20.46 -29.45 33.15
CA THR A 201 21.27 -30.66 33.28
C THR A 201 22.26 -30.77 32.13
N LYS A 202 23.49 -31.21 32.39
CA LYS A 202 24.49 -31.42 31.32
C LYS A 202 24.20 -32.64 30.43
N LYS A 203 23.13 -33.37 30.73
CA LYS A 203 22.69 -34.56 29.99
C LYS A 203 22.07 -34.16 28.65
N SER A 204 22.14 -35.07 27.69
CA SER A 204 21.68 -34.91 26.31
C SER A 204 20.21 -35.30 26.18
N LEU A 205 19.37 -34.73 27.05
CA LEU A 205 17.91 -34.93 27.10
C LEU A 205 17.15 -33.99 26.17
N SER A 206 15.92 -34.36 25.79
CA SER A 206 15.06 -33.58 24.88
C SER A 206 14.67 -32.22 25.45
N LEU A 207 14.60 -31.26 24.54
CA LEU A 207 13.89 -30.00 24.75
C LEU A 207 12.53 -30.08 24.04
N ALA A 208 11.68 -29.08 24.28
CA ALA A 208 10.39 -29.01 23.61
C ALA A 208 10.55 -29.02 22.08
N GLN A 209 9.74 -29.82 21.40
CA GLN A 209 9.64 -29.80 19.94
C GLN A 209 8.63 -28.74 19.49
N TYR A 210 8.85 -28.19 18.29
CA TYR A 210 7.93 -27.23 17.70
C TYR A 210 6.54 -27.84 17.47
N LYS A 211 5.51 -27.15 17.99
CA LYS A 211 4.09 -27.53 17.81
C LYS A 211 3.25 -26.34 17.35
N THR A 212 3.42 -25.22 18.03
CA THR A 212 2.71 -23.97 17.79
C THR A 212 3.68 -22.81 17.86
N ASP A 213 3.42 -21.74 17.11
CA ASP A 213 4.24 -20.55 17.17
C ASP A 213 4.09 -19.85 18.54
N LYS A 214 5.23 -19.66 19.21
CA LYS A 214 5.35 -18.95 20.49
C LYS A 214 6.30 -17.75 20.38
N LEU A 215 6.85 -17.46 19.20
CA LEU A 215 7.73 -16.31 18.99
C LEU A 215 7.06 -14.96 19.28
N PRO A 216 5.77 -14.72 18.95
CA PRO A 216 5.11 -13.48 19.30
C PRO A 216 5.14 -13.18 20.81
N GLN A 217 5.02 -14.21 21.66
CA GLN A 217 5.13 -14.08 23.11
C GLN A 217 6.56 -13.74 23.58
N LEU A 218 7.57 -14.23 22.87
CA LEU A 218 8.96 -13.88 23.14
C LEU A 218 9.26 -12.43 22.77
N ILE A 219 8.75 -12.00 21.61
CA ILE A 219 8.92 -10.66 21.06
C ILE A 219 8.18 -9.62 21.90
N SER A 220 6.99 -9.95 22.42
CA SER A 220 6.24 -9.03 23.28
C SER A 220 7.00 -8.64 24.55
N GLY A 221 7.83 -9.55 25.07
CA GLY A 221 8.72 -9.32 26.21
C GLY A 221 10.02 -8.56 25.89
N MET A 222 10.30 -8.27 24.61
CA MET A 222 11.43 -7.44 24.22
C MET A 222 11.13 -5.96 24.45
N GLU A 223 12.06 -5.27 25.10
CA GLU A 223 12.11 -3.81 25.24
C GLU A 223 13.05 -3.23 24.17
N GLU A 224 13.00 -1.92 23.97
CA GLU A 224 13.93 -1.19 23.09
C GLU A 224 15.39 -1.53 23.36
N LYS A 225 16.25 -1.45 22.35
CA LYS A 225 17.68 -1.78 22.45
C LYS A 225 17.94 -3.16 23.07
N THR A 226 17.16 -4.15 22.66
CA THR A 226 17.30 -5.55 23.11
C THR A 226 17.53 -6.47 21.94
N TRP A 227 18.41 -7.45 22.15
CA TRP A 227 18.84 -8.42 21.15
C TRP A 227 18.64 -9.84 21.65
N ILE A 228 18.12 -10.70 20.77
CA ILE A 228 18.10 -12.15 20.94
C ILE A 228 18.84 -12.76 19.76
N ASP A 229 19.86 -13.57 20.03
CA ASP A 229 20.72 -14.17 19.03
C ASP A 229 20.69 -15.70 19.16
N VAL A 230 20.22 -16.36 18.10
CA VAL A 230 20.24 -17.81 17.96
C VAL A 230 21.33 -18.16 16.95
N SER A 231 22.53 -18.44 17.47
CA SER A 231 23.67 -18.88 16.68
C SER A 231 23.67 -20.40 16.56
N PHE A 232 23.76 -20.95 15.36
CA PHE A 232 23.73 -22.39 15.13
C PHE A 232 24.69 -22.86 14.04
N SER A 233 25.10 -24.13 14.11
CA SER A 233 25.99 -24.77 13.14
C SER A 233 25.63 -26.26 13.00
N PRO A 234 25.49 -26.79 11.76
CA PRO A 234 25.25 -28.22 11.56
C PRO A 234 26.33 -29.07 12.27
N ASP A 235 25.92 -30.03 13.10
CA ASP A 235 26.84 -31.00 13.71
C ASP A 235 26.60 -32.37 13.07
N ARG A 236 27.67 -33.15 12.95
CA ARG A 236 27.55 -34.55 12.55
C ARG A 236 27.18 -35.36 13.77
N ASP A 237 26.20 -36.25 13.62
CA ASP A 237 25.54 -36.98 14.72
C ASP A 237 26.53 -37.66 15.67
N TYR A 238 27.73 -38.01 15.21
CA TYR A 238 28.79 -38.67 15.99
C TYR A 238 28.96 -38.19 17.44
N ARG A 239 29.01 -36.88 17.69
CA ARG A 239 29.19 -36.35 19.07
C ARG A 239 27.94 -36.55 19.91
N LEU A 240 26.77 -36.31 19.33
CA LEU A 240 25.48 -36.51 19.97
C LEU A 240 25.29 -38.02 20.26
N THR A 241 25.51 -38.88 19.27
CA THR A 241 25.46 -40.34 19.40
C THR A 241 26.42 -40.86 20.47
N ARG A 242 27.66 -40.36 20.54
CA ARG A 242 28.62 -40.74 21.59
C ARG A 242 28.15 -40.34 22.99
N ARG A 243 27.58 -39.14 23.14
CA ARG A 243 27.04 -38.68 24.44
C ARG A 243 25.81 -39.48 24.85
N ILE A 244 24.88 -39.72 23.92
CA ILE A 244 23.69 -40.54 24.17
C ILE A 244 24.11 -41.96 24.59
N LYS A 245 25.06 -42.60 23.88
CA LYS A 245 25.58 -43.93 24.26
C LYS A 245 26.19 -43.95 25.67
N LYS A 246 26.92 -42.91 26.04
CA LYS A 246 27.51 -42.78 27.38
C LYS A 246 26.40 -42.67 28.43
N GLU A 247 25.40 -41.84 28.19
CA GLU A 247 24.26 -41.64 29.10
C GLU A 247 23.38 -42.89 29.21
N GLU A 248 23.14 -43.61 28.12
CA GLU A 248 22.48 -44.93 28.14
C GLU A 248 23.27 -45.97 28.94
N ALA A 249 24.60 -45.99 28.80
CA ALA A 249 25.46 -46.90 29.56
C ALA A 249 25.38 -46.59 31.07
N GLU A 250 25.45 -45.30 31.44
CA GLU A 250 25.27 -44.87 32.83
C GLU A 250 23.89 -45.25 33.40
N LEU A 251 22.82 -45.12 32.62
CA LEU A 251 21.48 -45.56 33.03
C LEU A 251 21.37 -47.08 33.16
N LYS A 252 22.00 -47.85 32.25
CA LYS A 252 22.05 -49.32 32.32
C LYS A 252 22.86 -49.81 33.52
N ASP A 253 23.99 -49.18 33.81
CA ASP A 253 24.80 -49.51 34.99
C ASP A 253 24.06 -49.20 36.28
N ARG A 254 23.28 -48.11 36.33
CA ARG A 254 22.40 -47.81 37.47
C ARG A 254 21.22 -48.78 37.60
N LYS A 255 20.58 -49.17 36.49
CA LYS A 255 19.53 -50.23 36.49
C LYS A 255 20.04 -51.58 37.00
N ARG A 256 21.35 -51.85 36.88
CA ARG A 256 21.97 -53.05 37.46
C ARG A 256 22.16 -52.95 38.97
N ILE A 257 22.30 -51.73 39.50
CA ILE A 257 22.51 -51.45 40.93
C ILE A 257 21.16 -51.32 41.67
N GLU A 258 20.20 -50.60 41.08
CA GLU A 258 18.84 -50.41 41.59
C GLU A 258 17.88 -51.27 40.76
N LYS A 259 17.30 -52.33 41.35
CA LYS A 259 16.47 -53.35 40.67
C LYS A 259 15.24 -52.79 39.93
N ASP A 260 14.79 -51.58 40.22
CA ASP A 260 13.72 -50.91 39.47
C ASP A 260 14.05 -49.43 39.27
N LEU A 261 13.77 -48.91 38.07
CA LEU A 261 14.03 -47.52 37.71
C LEU A 261 12.83 -46.65 38.11
N ASP A 262 13.12 -45.46 38.63
CA ASP A 262 12.11 -44.44 38.92
C ASP A 262 11.35 -44.01 37.64
N VAL A 263 10.12 -43.51 37.78
CA VAL A 263 9.26 -43.07 36.66
C VAL A 263 9.97 -42.01 35.81
N PHE A 264 10.68 -41.08 36.46
CA PHE A 264 11.48 -40.08 35.77
C PHE A 264 12.61 -40.71 34.95
N GLN A 265 13.32 -41.69 35.53
CA GLN A 265 14.43 -42.39 34.87
C GLN A 265 13.95 -43.27 33.70
N LYS A 266 12.78 -43.90 33.82
CA LYS A 266 12.12 -44.63 32.73
C LYS A 266 11.80 -43.70 31.55
N THR A 267 11.31 -42.50 31.85
CA THR A 267 11.04 -41.46 30.85
C THR A 267 12.34 -40.97 30.20
N GLU A 268 13.39 -40.73 31.00
CA GLU A 268 14.72 -40.33 30.55
C GLU A 268 15.31 -41.35 29.54
N ALA A 269 15.26 -42.64 29.90
CA ALA A 269 15.74 -43.73 29.05
C ALA A 269 14.94 -43.83 27.73
N LYS A 270 13.62 -43.67 27.79
CA LYS A 270 12.73 -43.69 26.61
C LYS A 270 13.09 -42.56 25.64
N VAL A 271 13.29 -41.35 26.15
CA VAL A 271 13.65 -40.17 25.34
C VAL A 271 15.03 -40.30 24.72
N LEU A 272 16.02 -40.79 25.47
CA LEU A 272 17.37 -41.04 24.93
C LEU A 272 17.32 -42.07 23.80
N THR A 273 16.53 -43.13 23.97
CA THR A 273 16.33 -44.14 22.92
C THR A 273 15.66 -43.53 21.69
N GLN A 274 14.63 -42.70 21.87
CA GLN A 274 13.95 -42.00 20.77
C GLN A 274 14.88 -41.07 20.00
N ARG A 275 15.74 -40.31 20.70
CA ARG A 275 16.78 -39.48 20.08
C ARG A 275 17.86 -40.30 19.38
N PHE A 276 18.17 -41.49 19.90
CA PHE A 276 19.17 -42.39 19.30
C PHE A 276 18.71 -42.99 17.97
N LEU A 277 17.40 -43.22 17.79
CA LEU A 277 16.82 -43.84 16.60
C LEU A 277 17.00 -43.01 15.30
N GLY A 278 17.66 -41.85 15.35
CA GLY A 278 18.33 -41.26 14.19
C GLY A 278 17.41 -40.60 13.15
N LYS A 279 16.19 -40.21 13.53
CA LYS A 279 15.26 -39.53 12.60
C LYS A 279 15.47 -38.02 12.48
N GLU A 280 16.26 -37.41 13.35
CA GLU A 280 16.43 -35.96 13.43
C GLU A 280 17.89 -35.52 13.24
N THR A 281 18.10 -34.40 12.57
CA THR A 281 19.40 -33.79 12.33
C THR A 281 19.92 -33.04 13.56
N ALA A 282 21.21 -33.18 13.89
CA ALA A 282 21.83 -32.51 15.04
C ALA A 282 22.47 -31.16 14.70
N PHE A 283 22.32 -30.18 15.59
CA PHE A 283 22.95 -28.85 15.49
C PHE A 283 23.70 -28.48 16.77
N GLN A 284 24.79 -27.73 16.62
CA GLN A 284 25.36 -26.96 17.72
C GLN A 284 24.67 -25.62 17.80
N VAL A 285 24.09 -25.30 18.96
CA VAL A 285 23.28 -24.10 19.16
C VAL A 285 23.82 -23.29 20.34
N CYS A 286 23.81 -21.97 20.22
CA CYS A 286 24.09 -21.03 21.29
C CYS A 286 23.04 -19.91 21.24
N VAL A 287 22.21 -19.83 22.28
CA VAL A 287 21.22 -18.76 22.43
C VAL A 287 21.78 -17.70 23.38
N SER A 288 21.93 -16.48 22.87
CA SER A 288 22.47 -15.33 23.58
C SER A 288 21.43 -14.22 23.63
N VAL A 289 21.40 -13.46 24.73
CA VAL A 289 20.56 -12.26 24.87
C VAL A 289 21.42 -11.09 25.32
N ALA A 290 21.10 -9.88 24.89
CA ALA A 290 21.76 -8.66 25.31
C ALA A 290 20.80 -7.47 25.35
N THR A 291 21.09 -6.47 26.17
CA THR A 291 20.32 -5.23 26.25
C THR A 291 21.20 -4.05 26.64
N GLU A 292 20.85 -2.87 26.14
CA GLU A 292 21.43 -1.60 26.58
C GLU A 292 20.51 -0.82 27.54
N VAL A 293 19.31 -1.32 27.81
CA VAL A 293 18.36 -0.69 28.75
C VAL A 293 18.87 -0.79 30.18
N TYR A 294 18.58 0.23 31.00
CA TYR A 294 18.84 0.24 32.43
C TYR A 294 17.52 0.34 33.21
N PRO A 295 17.23 -0.56 34.17
CA PRO A 295 18.03 -1.70 34.64
C PRO A 295 17.84 -3.00 33.82
N GLY A 296 18.75 -3.29 32.89
CA GLY A 296 18.59 -4.39 31.93
C GLY A 296 18.75 -5.82 32.47
N VAL A 297 19.41 -6.04 33.61
CA VAL A 297 19.64 -7.41 34.15
C VAL A 297 18.33 -8.12 34.48
N ARG A 298 17.36 -7.39 35.05
CA ARG A 298 16.06 -7.95 35.44
C ARG A 298 15.25 -8.34 34.20
N MET A 299 15.21 -7.46 33.20
CA MET A 299 14.55 -7.71 31.92
C MET A 299 15.17 -8.93 31.20
N LEU A 300 16.51 -9.01 31.09
CA LEU A 300 17.17 -10.18 30.48
C LEU A 300 16.89 -11.48 31.21
N LYS A 301 16.75 -11.44 32.54
CA LYS A 301 16.34 -12.62 33.33
C LYS A 301 14.90 -13.02 33.01
N GLY A 302 14.01 -12.05 32.81
CA GLY A 302 12.64 -12.25 32.32
C GLY A 302 12.62 -12.93 30.95
N LEU A 303 13.30 -12.34 29.96
CA LEU A 303 13.44 -12.93 28.62
C LEU A 303 14.05 -14.34 28.65
N GLY A 304 15.10 -14.53 29.45
CA GLY A 304 15.72 -15.84 29.62
C GLY A 304 14.76 -16.88 30.24
N ASN A 305 13.86 -16.47 31.12
CA ASN A 305 12.83 -17.35 31.67
C ASN A 305 11.75 -17.68 30.63
N ILE A 306 11.38 -16.75 29.76
CA ILE A 306 10.43 -17.00 28.65
C ILE A 306 11.03 -18.03 27.68
N ILE A 307 12.30 -17.84 27.28
CA ILE A 307 13.00 -18.82 26.41
C ILE A 307 13.10 -20.18 27.12
N ALA A 308 13.35 -20.19 28.44
CA ALA A 308 13.41 -21.44 29.21
C ALA A 308 12.06 -22.16 29.25
N SER A 309 10.94 -21.45 29.43
CA SER A 309 9.61 -22.04 29.45
C SER A 309 9.16 -22.52 28.07
N MET A 310 9.50 -21.79 27.01
CA MET A 310 9.23 -22.20 25.63
C MET A 310 9.92 -23.52 25.28
N MET A 311 11.14 -23.74 25.79
CA MET A 311 11.98 -24.90 25.48
C MET A 311 11.87 -26.04 26.49
N ALA A 312 11.06 -25.90 27.55
CA ALA A 312 10.97 -26.88 28.64
C ALA A 312 10.23 -28.15 28.20
N ASP A 313 10.88 -29.31 28.39
CA ASP A 313 10.32 -30.65 28.22
C ASP A 313 10.95 -31.57 29.28
N VAL A 314 11.65 -32.66 28.90
CA VAL A 314 12.41 -33.49 29.85
C VAL A 314 13.66 -32.76 30.36
N ASN A 315 14.25 -31.89 29.54
CA ASN A 315 15.26 -30.94 29.96
C ASN A 315 14.72 -29.51 29.91
N GLU A 316 15.45 -28.61 30.58
CA GLU A 316 15.13 -27.20 30.63
C GLU A 316 16.37 -26.36 30.31
N LEU A 317 16.13 -25.13 29.87
CA LEU A 317 17.19 -24.13 29.78
C LEU A 317 17.22 -23.25 31.03
N ARG A 318 18.39 -22.67 31.29
CA ARG A 318 18.61 -21.71 32.36
C ARG A 318 19.43 -20.54 31.85
N TYR A 319 18.99 -19.33 32.18
CA TYR A 319 19.73 -18.11 31.95
C TYR A 319 20.98 -18.00 32.83
N ARG A 320 22.11 -17.61 32.23
CA ARG A 320 23.35 -17.26 32.92
C ARG A 320 23.86 -15.92 32.38
N SER A 321 24.19 -15.00 33.30
CA SER A 321 24.83 -13.74 32.93
C SER A 321 26.19 -14.00 32.28
N PHE A 322 26.45 -13.28 31.20
CA PHE A 322 27.68 -13.39 30.42
C PHE A 322 27.88 -12.10 29.63
N ARG A 323 28.87 -11.30 30.04
CA ARG A 323 29.19 -10.03 29.36
C ARG A 323 29.62 -10.29 27.92
N ARG A 324 29.29 -9.34 27.02
CA ARG A 324 29.60 -9.45 25.58
C ARG A 324 29.09 -10.78 25.01
N SER A 325 27.80 -11.07 25.22
CA SER A 325 27.17 -12.31 24.79
C SER A 325 27.04 -12.41 23.27
N ILE A 326 26.78 -11.27 22.61
CA ILE A 326 26.56 -11.15 21.18
C ILE A 326 27.74 -10.41 20.53
N TRP A 327 28.34 -11.05 19.52
CA TRP A 327 29.44 -10.51 18.73
C TRP A 327 28.97 -10.26 17.29
N ARG A 328 29.74 -9.49 16.52
CA ARG A 328 29.49 -9.27 15.08
C ARG A 328 29.58 -10.55 14.26
N ILE A 329 30.33 -11.55 14.73
CA ILE A 329 30.49 -12.85 14.09
C ILE A 329 30.34 -13.91 15.18
N PRO A 330 29.42 -14.87 15.03
CA PRO A 330 29.18 -15.87 16.05
C PRO A 330 30.23 -16.99 16.01
N ILE A 331 31.21 -16.93 16.92
CA ILE A 331 32.13 -18.06 17.19
C ILE A 331 32.01 -18.44 18.67
N PRO A 332 30.89 -19.05 19.12
CA PRO A 332 30.65 -19.28 20.53
C PRO A 332 31.62 -20.33 21.10
N TYR A 333 32.59 -19.89 21.90
CA TYR A 333 33.47 -20.81 22.64
C TYR A 333 32.78 -21.40 23.88
N TYR A 334 31.90 -20.62 24.51
CA TYR A 334 31.19 -20.93 25.75
C TYR A 334 29.67 -20.96 25.56
N GLY A 335 28.96 -21.87 26.24
CA GLY A 335 27.49 -21.94 26.16
C GLY A 335 26.94 -22.74 24.98
N ARG A 336 27.79 -23.47 24.25
CA ARG A 336 27.37 -24.36 23.16
C ARG A 336 26.56 -25.55 23.69
N MET A 337 25.42 -25.79 23.07
CA MET A 337 24.52 -26.91 23.33
C MET A 337 24.34 -27.73 22.05
N THR A 338 23.89 -28.97 22.19
CA THR A 338 23.57 -29.85 21.06
C THR A 338 22.07 -30.07 21.05
N TRP A 339 21.38 -29.53 20.05
CA TRP A 339 19.92 -29.61 19.88
C TRP A 339 19.58 -30.39 18.62
N THR A 340 18.38 -30.97 18.57
CA THR A 340 17.86 -31.55 17.33
C THR A 340 17.19 -30.49 16.47
N GLY A 341 16.97 -30.81 15.19
CA GLY A 341 16.31 -29.90 14.25
C GLY A 341 14.95 -29.43 14.76
N SER A 342 14.09 -30.36 15.19
CA SER A 342 12.74 -30.09 15.71
C SER A 342 12.72 -29.19 16.95
N GLU A 343 13.80 -29.19 17.74
CA GLU A 343 13.97 -28.32 18.91
C GLU A 343 14.43 -26.93 18.49
N LEU A 344 15.38 -26.86 17.54
CA LEU A 344 15.89 -25.60 17.00
C LEU A 344 14.79 -24.78 16.31
N VAL A 345 13.85 -25.44 15.62
CA VAL A 345 12.72 -24.76 14.95
C VAL A 345 11.99 -23.81 15.89
N ASN A 346 11.81 -24.11 17.19
CA ASN A 346 11.09 -23.21 18.11
C ASN A 346 11.62 -21.78 18.17
N LEU A 347 12.91 -21.58 17.85
CA LEU A 347 13.55 -20.27 17.85
C LEU A 347 14.14 -19.91 16.48
N LEU A 348 14.05 -20.81 15.48
CA LEU A 348 14.61 -20.64 14.14
C LEU A 348 13.48 -20.72 13.10
N HIS A 349 12.59 -19.75 13.18
CA HIS A 349 11.54 -19.49 12.20
C HIS A 349 11.15 -18.01 12.27
N LEU A 350 10.36 -17.54 11.30
CA LEU A 350 9.70 -16.23 11.38
C LEU A 350 8.30 -16.42 11.97
N PRO A 351 7.78 -15.42 12.72
CA PRO A 351 6.47 -15.51 13.33
C PRO A 351 5.36 -15.63 12.26
N ASN A 352 4.32 -16.41 12.54
CA ASN A 352 3.12 -16.46 11.72
C ASN A 352 2.21 -15.29 12.08
N ILE A 353 1.90 -14.44 11.10
CA ILE A 353 1.22 -13.15 11.31
C ILE A 353 -0.16 -13.22 10.67
N LYS A 354 -1.20 -12.91 11.43
CA LYS A 354 -2.58 -12.89 10.94
C LYS A 354 -2.99 -11.52 10.39
N GLY A 355 -2.32 -10.46 10.83
CA GLY A 355 -2.62 -9.08 10.42
C GLY A 355 -3.68 -8.44 11.29
N ASP A 356 -3.79 -8.87 12.55
CA ASP A 356 -4.74 -8.28 13.49
C ASP A 356 -4.12 -7.03 14.11
N LYS A 357 -4.70 -5.86 13.80
CA LYS A 357 -4.21 -4.56 14.31
C LYS A 357 -4.46 -4.39 15.81
N GLU A 358 -5.31 -5.21 16.43
CA GLU A 358 -5.55 -5.17 17.87
C GLU A 358 -4.53 -6.01 18.67
N ASP A 359 -3.80 -6.93 18.01
CA ASP A 359 -2.80 -7.75 18.68
C ASP A 359 -1.51 -6.95 18.94
N VAL A 360 -1.30 -6.64 20.23
CA VAL A 360 -0.11 -5.92 20.72
C VAL A 360 1.20 -6.64 20.36
N SER A 361 1.18 -7.97 20.27
CA SER A 361 2.37 -8.77 19.96
C SER A 361 2.73 -8.71 18.47
N GLU A 362 1.74 -8.78 17.57
CA GLU A 362 1.96 -8.64 16.12
C GLU A 362 2.39 -7.22 15.76
N ASN A 363 1.80 -6.20 16.39
CA ASN A 363 2.13 -4.79 16.14
C ASN A 363 3.59 -4.42 16.46
N LYS A 364 4.24 -5.14 17.38
CA LYS A 364 5.67 -4.97 17.68
C LYS A 364 6.57 -5.56 16.59
N ILE A 365 6.08 -6.41 15.69
CA ILE A 365 6.90 -7.14 14.72
C ILE A 365 6.96 -6.35 13.41
N LEU A 366 8.15 -6.24 12.79
CA LEU A 366 8.27 -5.67 11.46
C LEU A 366 7.80 -6.72 10.46
N TYR A 367 6.69 -6.46 9.78
CA TYR A 367 6.16 -7.31 8.74
C TYR A 367 5.58 -6.49 7.61
N LEU A 368 5.40 -7.13 6.46
CA LEU A 368 4.77 -6.55 5.28
C LEU A 368 3.30 -6.96 5.21
N GLU A 369 2.43 -5.96 5.07
CA GLU A 369 1.04 -6.17 4.71
C GLU A 369 0.90 -6.41 3.19
N SER A 370 -0.34 -6.65 2.75
CA SER A 370 -0.63 -6.89 1.32
C SER A 370 -0.28 -5.64 0.50
N GLY A 371 0.57 -5.80 -0.51
CA GLY A 371 0.96 -4.71 -1.41
C GLY A 371 2.06 -3.78 -0.89
N GLU A 372 2.58 -4.00 0.32
CA GLU A 372 3.68 -3.19 0.88
C GLU A 372 5.09 -3.67 0.47
N LYS A 373 5.19 -4.68 -0.41
CA LYS A 373 6.49 -5.20 -0.87
C LYS A 373 7.24 -4.15 -1.66
N MET A 374 8.56 -4.15 -1.54
CA MET A 374 9.41 -3.32 -2.38
C MET A 374 9.27 -3.74 -3.85
N LEU A 375 8.95 -2.76 -4.70
CA LEU A 375 8.90 -2.97 -6.14
C LEU A 375 10.33 -3.09 -6.70
N PRO A 376 10.58 -4.04 -7.63
CA PRO A 376 11.84 -4.11 -8.36
C PRO A 376 12.24 -2.78 -9.01
N GLU A 377 13.54 -2.58 -9.20
CA GLU A 377 14.07 -1.42 -9.91
C GLU A 377 13.51 -1.36 -11.35
N GLY A 378 13.12 -0.16 -11.79
CA GLY A 378 12.53 0.07 -13.12
C GLY A 378 11.01 -0.18 -13.22
N ILE A 379 10.40 -0.92 -12.28
CA ILE A 379 8.95 -1.13 -12.29
C ILE A 379 8.25 0.08 -11.68
N LEU A 380 7.26 0.63 -12.38
CA LEU A 380 6.48 1.80 -11.97
C LEU A 380 7.38 3.00 -11.58
N SER A 381 8.45 3.24 -12.33
CA SER A 381 9.36 4.38 -12.14
C SER A 381 9.16 5.51 -13.15
N GLU A 382 8.47 5.26 -14.26
CA GLU A 382 8.33 6.19 -15.38
C GLU A 382 6.87 6.58 -15.64
N GLY A 383 6.67 7.79 -16.21
CA GLY A 383 5.35 8.33 -16.53
C GLY A 383 4.78 9.24 -15.44
N LEU A 384 3.45 9.18 -15.24
CA LEU A 384 2.72 10.06 -14.31
C LEU A 384 2.80 9.51 -12.89
N GLU A 385 3.20 10.36 -11.95
CA GLU A 385 3.24 10.04 -10.53
C GLU A 385 1.82 9.87 -9.95
N ILE A 386 1.60 8.76 -9.24
CA ILE A 386 0.32 8.49 -8.57
C ILE A 386 0.40 8.66 -7.05
N GLY A 387 1.60 8.55 -6.47
CA GLY A 387 1.83 8.65 -5.03
C GLY A 387 3.17 8.04 -4.61
N THR A 388 3.36 7.86 -3.30
CA THR A 388 4.56 7.21 -2.74
C THR A 388 4.25 5.79 -2.31
N LEU A 389 5.13 4.83 -2.64
CA LEU A 389 5.03 3.45 -2.22
C LEU A 389 4.98 3.36 -0.68
N VAL A 390 4.04 2.59 -0.17
CA VAL A 390 3.96 2.29 1.25
C VAL A 390 4.86 1.10 1.51
N HIS A 391 6.00 1.36 2.16
CA HIS A 391 6.91 0.33 2.61
C HIS A 391 7.47 0.72 3.99
N PRO A 392 7.64 -0.24 4.94
CA PRO A 392 8.05 0.10 6.31
C PRO A 392 9.44 0.74 6.45
N LEU A 393 10.39 0.41 5.56
CA LEU A 393 11.76 0.93 5.57
C LEU A 393 11.96 2.09 4.59
N GLU A 394 11.79 1.83 3.29
CA GLU A 394 11.89 2.84 2.24
C GLU A 394 10.61 3.71 2.13
N LYS A 395 10.71 5.00 2.45
CA LYS A 395 9.55 5.91 2.45
C LYS A 395 9.48 6.86 1.26
N ASN A 396 10.55 6.95 0.46
CA ASN A 396 10.69 7.99 -0.57
C ASN A 396 10.50 7.47 -2.00
N ARG A 397 10.22 6.18 -2.19
CA ARG A 397 9.97 5.61 -3.51
C ARG A 397 8.64 6.13 -4.06
N THR A 398 8.69 7.03 -5.04
CA THR A 398 7.51 7.45 -5.81
C THR A 398 7.06 6.32 -6.73
N VAL A 399 5.77 6.21 -7.00
CA VAL A 399 5.20 5.26 -7.96
C VAL A 399 4.68 6.05 -9.15
N LYS A 400 5.13 5.69 -10.35
CA LYS A 400 4.74 6.34 -11.60
C LYS A 400 4.23 5.32 -12.60
N ILE A 401 3.22 5.68 -13.38
CA ILE A 401 2.60 4.82 -14.39
C ILE A 401 2.76 5.45 -15.77
N LEU A 402 3.15 4.64 -16.76
CA LEU A 402 3.32 5.06 -18.14
C LEU A 402 2.00 5.53 -18.77
N ASN A 403 2.07 6.53 -19.65
CA ASN A 403 0.91 7.04 -20.39
C ASN A 403 0.18 5.93 -21.18
N GLU A 404 0.93 4.97 -21.74
CA GLU A 404 0.36 3.79 -22.44
C GLU A 404 -0.49 2.90 -21.53
N VAL A 405 -0.21 2.87 -20.24
CA VAL A 405 -0.99 2.13 -19.26
C VAL A 405 -2.23 2.93 -18.86
N PHE A 406 -2.14 4.27 -18.76
CA PHE A 406 -3.30 5.14 -18.57
C PHE A 406 -4.28 5.10 -19.75
N LYS A 407 -3.82 4.91 -20.99
CA LYS A 407 -4.67 4.68 -22.17
C LYS A 407 -5.56 3.44 -22.02
N LYS A 408 -5.14 2.45 -21.24
CA LYS A 408 -5.96 1.25 -20.96
C LYS A 408 -7.14 1.53 -20.04
N MET A 409 -7.33 2.79 -19.59
CA MET A 409 -8.46 3.22 -18.79
C MET A 409 -8.50 2.55 -17.41
N GLY A 410 -9.39 2.98 -16.54
CA GLY A 410 -9.47 2.41 -15.20
C GLY A 410 -10.46 3.12 -14.29
N CYS A 411 -10.44 2.75 -13.02
CA CYS A 411 -11.26 3.42 -12.02
C CYS A 411 -10.55 3.62 -10.68
N ILE A 412 -11.02 4.64 -9.97
CA ILE A 412 -10.63 4.98 -8.61
C ILE A 412 -11.86 4.81 -7.73
N VAL A 413 -11.79 3.90 -6.76
CA VAL A 413 -12.95 3.54 -5.93
C VAL A 413 -12.69 3.62 -4.44
N GLY A 414 -13.70 3.94 -3.63
CA GLY A 414 -13.56 4.12 -2.19
C GLY A 414 -14.75 4.82 -1.51
N THR A 415 -14.92 4.63 -0.21
CA THR A 415 -15.95 5.36 0.54
C THR A 415 -15.69 6.87 0.55
N THR A 416 -16.70 7.67 0.90
CA THR A 416 -16.52 9.12 1.13
C THR A 416 -15.43 9.36 2.19
N GLY A 417 -14.57 10.34 1.94
CA GLY A 417 -13.43 10.65 2.82
C GLY A 417 -12.20 9.73 2.69
N ALA A 418 -12.28 8.62 1.94
CA ALA A 418 -11.17 7.66 1.84
C ALA A 418 -9.94 8.18 1.06
N GLY A 419 -10.08 9.29 0.32
CA GLY A 419 -9.00 9.90 -0.47
C GLY A 419 -9.08 9.68 -1.99
N LYS A 420 -10.24 9.27 -2.54
CA LYS A 420 -10.45 9.06 -3.99
C LYS A 420 -10.02 10.25 -4.85
N SER A 421 -10.60 11.43 -4.60
CA SER A 421 -10.30 12.66 -5.33
C SER A 421 -8.85 13.09 -5.12
N THR A 422 -8.24 12.75 -3.98
CA THR A 422 -6.82 12.99 -3.73
C THR A 422 -5.93 12.10 -4.61
N VAL A 423 -6.24 10.81 -4.77
CA VAL A 423 -5.51 9.93 -5.70
C VAL A 423 -5.63 10.44 -7.13
N ALA A 424 -6.84 10.82 -7.56
CA ALA A 424 -7.07 11.40 -8.89
C ALA A 424 -6.27 12.70 -9.08
N ALA A 425 -6.29 13.58 -8.09
CA ALA A 425 -5.51 14.81 -8.09
C ALA A 425 -4.02 14.54 -8.28
N ASN A 426 -3.43 13.56 -7.59
CA ASN A 426 -2.00 13.26 -7.74
C ASN A 426 -1.63 12.92 -9.20
N VAL A 427 -2.48 12.15 -9.89
CA VAL A 427 -2.32 11.86 -11.32
C VAL A 427 -2.41 13.14 -12.16
N LEU A 428 -3.48 13.92 -11.95
CA LEU A 428 -3.71 15.17 -12.68
C LEU A 428 -2.61 16.21 -12.43
N ASP A 429 -2.08 16.29 -11.22
CA ASP A 429 -0.96 17.14 -10.84
C ASP A 429 0.31 16.75 -11.58
N SER A 430 0.57 15.45 -11.67
CA SER A 430 1.72 14.97 -12.43
C SER A 430 1.57 15.28 -13.91
N ALA A 431 0.36 15.16 -14.46
CA ALA A 431 0.07 15.54 -15.84
C ALA A 431 0.22 17.06 -16.05
N MET A 432 -0.32 17.87 -15.14
CA MET A 432 -0.21 19.34 -15.16
C MET A 432 1.24 19.79 -15.09
N LYS A 433 2.08 19.18 -14.25
CA LYS A 433 3.52 19.54 -14.18
C LYS A 433 4.21 19.33 -15.52
N LEU A 434 4.03 18.17 -16.12
CA LEU A 434 4.58 17.88 -17.46
C LEU A 434 4.01 18.85 -18.52
N TRP A 435 2.73 19.22 -18.38
CA TRP A 435 2.06 20.16 -19.25
C TRP A 435 2.56 21.60 -19.11
N ILE A 436 2.86 22.06 -17.89
CA ILE A 436 3.48 23.38 -17.65
C ILE A 436 4.91 23.41 -18.22
N GLU A 437 5.65 22.30 -18.10
CA GLU A 437 7.01 22.19 -18.64
C GLU A 437 7.01 22.17 -20.18
N ASN A 438 6.06 21.46 -20.81
CA ASN A 438 6.01 21.28 -22.27
C ASN A 438 4.57 21.43 -22.83
N PRO A 439 3.99 22.64 -22.83
CA PRO A 439 2.56 22.84 -23.13
C PRO A 439 2.13 22.55 -24.57
N ASP A 440 3.06 22.39 -25.51
CA ASP A 440 2.76 22.01 -26.90
C ASP A 440 2.78 20.48 -27.09
N ASP A 441 3.73 19.79 -26.43
CA ASP A 441 3.96 18.37 -26.61
C ASP A 441 3.30 17.49 -25.54
N ALA A 442 2.98 18.03 -24.37
CA ALA A 442 2.38 17.29 -23.25
C ALA A 442 0.87 17.07 -23.40
N SER A 443 0.40 15.91 -22.93
CA SER A 443 -1.01 15.51 -22.95
C SER A 443 -1.91 16.49 -22.19
N GLY A 444 -3.07 16.79 -22.78
CA GLY A 444 -4.16 17.50 -22.12
C GLY A 444 -5.02 16.55 -21.29
N PHE A 445 -5.98 17.13 -20.57
CA PHE A 445 -7.00 16.34 -19.87
C PHE A 445 -8.33 17.06 -19.74
N SER A 446 -9.39 16.28 -19.58
CA SER A 446 -10.74 16.73 -19.26
C SER A 446 -11.17 16.18 -17.91
N LEU A 447 -11.71 17.04 -17.04
CA LEU A 447 -12.28 16.64 -15.75
C LEU A 447 -13.75 17.04 -15.69
N PHE A 448 -14.63 16.04 -15.56
CA PHE A 448 -16.06 16.22 -15.32
C PHE A 448 -16.34 16.09 -13.83
N ASP A 449 -16.78 17.17 -13.19
CA ASP A 449 -16.93 17.24 -11.73
C ASP A 449 -18.35 17.69 -11.34
N PRO A 450 -19.21 16.77 -10.83
CA PRO A 450 -20.53 17.12 -10.29
C PRO A 450 -20.53 17.92 -8.98
N THR A 451 -19.37 18.08 -8.32
CA THR A 451 -19.22 18.75 -7.02
C THR A 451 -18.27 19.95 -7.02
N PRO A 452 -17.82 20.40 -8.20
CA PRO A 452 -16.64 21.25 -8.51
C PRO A 452 -15.37 21.20 -7.66
N ASP A 453 -15.35 20.52 -6.52
CA ASP A 453 -14.25 20.60 -5.55
C ASP A 453 -12.90 20.19 -6.14
N LEU A 454 -12.85 19.15 -6.97
CA LEU A 454 -11.60 18.70 -7.58
C LEU A 454 -11.17 19.66 -8.69
N ALA A 455 -12.10 20.11 -9.55
CA ALA A 455 -11.82 21.06 -10.62
C ALA A 455 -11.28 22.40 -10.10
N ILE A 456 -11.88 22.94 -9.03
CA ILE A 456 -11.43 24.16 -8.36
C ILE A 456 -10.01 23.99 -7.83
N VAL A 457 -9.70 22.86 -7.18
CA VAL A 457 -8.35 22.63 -6.65
C VAL A 457 -7.31 22.54 -7.77
N MET A 458 -7.62 21.86 -8.88
CA MET A 458 -6.69 21.74 -10.01
C MET A 458 -6.41 23.11 -10.66
N LEU A 459 -7.45 23.94 -10.86
CA LEU A 459 -7.26 25.30 -11.36
C LEU A 459 -6.46 26.18 -10.38
N ASN A 460 -6.72 26.05 -9.08
CA ASN A 460 -5.97 26.74 -8.03
C ASN A 460 -4.46 26.40 -8.06
N ARG A 461 -4.11 25.16 -8.44
CA ARG A 461 -2.71 24.75 -8.60
C ARG A 461 -2.03 25.35 -9.82
N LEU A 462 -2.75 25.56 -10.92
CA LEU A 462 -2.24 26.34 -12.06
C LEU A 462 -1.98 27.80 -11.67
N LEU A 463 -2.90 28.42 -10.94
CA LEU A 463 -2.74 29.77 -10.40
C LEU A 463 -1.53 29.88 -9.46
N LYS A 464 -1.34 28.87 -8.59
CA LYS A 464 -0.15 28.78 -7.74
C LYS A 464 1.13 28.69 -8.57
N ALA A 465 1.17 27.83 -9.59
CA ALA A 465 2.33 27.70 -10.47
C ALA A 465 2.65 29.02 -11.20
N GLU A 466 1.63 29.75 -11.65
CA GLU A 466 1.79 31.10 -12.23
C GLU A 466 2.40 32.08 -11.22
N LEU A 467 1.91 32.07 -9.97
CA LEU A 467 2.45 32.89 -8.88
C LEU A 467 3.92 32.55 -8.57
N GLU A 468 4.31 31.28 -8.70
CA GLU A 468 5.69 30.81 -8.54
C GLU A 468 6.58 31.13 -9.77
N GLY A 469 6.04 31.77 -10.80
CA GLY A 469 6.76 32.26 -11.98
C GLY A 469 6.65 31.38 -13.23
N ALA A 470 5.83 30.33 -13.20
CA ALA A 470 5.58 29.52 -14.40
C ALA A 470 4.73 30.29 -15.42
N LYS A 471 5.03 30.13 -16.71
CA LYS A 471 4.20 30.69 -17.79
C LYS A 471 3.07 29.73 -18.11
N ILE A 472 1.84 30.12 -17.81
CA ILE A 472 0.65 29.31 -18.08
C ILE A 472 -0.01 29.78 -19.39
N PRO A 473 -0.15 28.92 -20.41
CA PRO A 473 -0.91 29.24 -21.63
C PRO A 473 -2.41 29.17 -21.34
N TRP A 474 -2.95 30.23 -20.74
CA TRP A 474 -4.35 30.30 -20.30
C TRP A 474 -5.36 30.10 -21.44
N GLU A 475 -5.00 30.36 -22.69
CA GLU A 475 -5.80 30.08 -23.88
C GLU A 475 -6.06 28.58 -24.11
N LYS A 476 -5.19 27.71 -23.56
CA LYS A 476 -5.35 26.25 -23.58
C LYS A 476 -6.07 25.71 -22.33
N VAL A 477 -6.51 26.57 -21.42
CA VAL A 477 -7.24 26.19 -20.20
C VAL A 477 -8.70 26.66 -20.33
N HIS A 478 -9.63 25.71 -20.17
CA HIS A 478 -11.06 25.92 -20.32
C HIS A 478 -11.77 25.53 -19.03
N PHE A 479 -12.60 26.42 -18.49
CA PHE A 479 -13.47 26.12 -17.35
C PHE A 479 -14.91 26.38 -17.77
N ILE A 480 -15.70 25.32 -17.85
CA ILE A 480 -17.02 25.31 -18.45
C ILE A 480 -18.03 25.01 -17.36
N ARG A 481 -18.78 26.04 -16.95
CA ARG A 481 -19.94 25.88 -16.07
C ARG A 481 -21.21 25.88 -16.91
N PHE A 482 -22.10 24.92 -16.66
CA PHE A 482 -23.40 24.88 -17.33
C PHE A 482 -24.48 25.63 -16.55
N ARG A 483 -24.28 25.83 -15.24
CA ARG A 483 -25.21 26.52 -14.36
C ARG A 483 -24.48 27.62 -13.58
N ASP A 484 -25.26 28.59 -13.09
CA ASP A 484 -24.79 29.68 -12.24
C ASP A 484 -23.61 30.47 -12.86
N THR A 485 -23.72 30.70 -14.18
CA THR A 485 -22.77 31.44 -15.00
C THR A 485 -23.51 32.46 -15.88
N ASP A 486 -22.87 33.62 -16.08
CA ASP A 486 -23.34 34.65 -17.01
C ASP A 486 -22.92 34.38 -18.46
N TYR A 487 -22.11 33.34 -18.70
CA TYR A 487 -21.62 32.96 -20.03
C TYR A 487 -21.91 31.47 -20.35
N PRO A 488 -23.19 31.05 -20.46
CA PRO A 488 -23.53 29.66 -20.74
C PRO A 488 -22.93 29.14 -22.06
N PRO A 489 -22.32 27.94 -22.07
CA PRO A 489 -21.73 27.38 -23.28
C PRO A 489 -22.81 26.98 -24.29
N ALA A 490 -22.53 27.22 -25.57
CA ALA A 490 -23.41 26.79 -26.67
C ALA A 490 -23.25 25.27 -26.91
N ILE A 491 -24.28 24.49 -26.62
CA ILE A 491 -24.31 23.02 -26.83
C ILE A 491 -25.43 22.72 -27.83
N ASN A 492 -25.27 23.19 -29.07
CA ASN A 492 -26.21 22.86 -30.13
C ASN A 492 -26.14 21.36 -30.46
N LEU A 493 -27.26 20.64 -30.29
CA LEU A 493 -27.33 19.23 -30.63
C LEU A 493 -27.23 19.00 -32.15
N LEU A 494 -27.67 19.97 -32.95
CA LEU A 494 -27.62 19.91 -34.42
C LEU A 494 -26.21 20.14 -34.99
N HIS A 495 -25.16 20.04 -34.17
CA HIS A 495 -23.80 20.27 -34.61
C HIS A 495 -23.25 19.09 -35.43
N CYS A 496 -22.89 19.36 -36.69
CA CYS A 496 -22.19 18.43 -37.56
C CYS A 496 -20.69 18.78 -37.59
N ASN A 497 -19.82 17.84 -37.21
CA ASN A 497 -18.39 18.04 -37.42
C ASN A 497 -18.06 17.91 -38.92
N PRO A 498 -17.00 18.58 -39.41
CA PRO A 498 -16.56 18.43 -40.79
C PRO A 498 -16.33 16.96 -41.19
N GLY A 499 -16.88 16.57 -42.35
CA GLY A 499 -16.72 15.23 -42.93
C GLY A 499 -17.53 14.12 -42.24
N GLU A 500 -18.50 14.43 -41.39
CA GLU A 500 -19.43 13.44 -40.86
C GLU A 500 -20.54 13.10 -41.85
N ASP A 501 -20.93 11.83 -41.85
CA ASP A 501 -22.14 11.36 -42.51
C ASP A 501 -23.38 11.92 -41.79
N MET A 502 -24.32 12.50 -42.54
CA MET A 502 -25.49 13.19 -41.99
C MET A 502 -26.38 12.21 -41.22
N GLN A 503 -26.63 11.03 -41.77
CA GLN A 503 -27.46 10.02 -41.12
C GLN A 503 -26.87 9.60 -39.75
N THR A 504 -25.55 9.47 -39.66
CA THR A 504 -24.85 9.22 -38.38
C THR A 504 -25.07 10.35 -37.37
N VAL A 505 -25.09 11.60 -37.82
CA VAL A 505 -25.40 12.76 -36.96
C VAL A 505 -26.86 12.68 -36.48
N VAL A 506 -27.81 12.45 -37.41
CA VAL A 506 -29.25 12.31 -37.10
C VAL A 506 -29.47 11.23 -36.05
N ASP A 507 -28.87 10.05 -36.23
CA ASP A 507 -29.01 8.93 -35.30
C ASP A 507 -28.38 9.26 -33.93
N SER A 508 -27.22 9.90 -33.89
CA SER A 508 -26.59 10.32 -32.62
C SER A 508 -27.42 11.34 -31.84
N ILE A 509 -28.03 12.31 -32.53
CA ILE A 509 -28.89 13.32 -31.90
C ILE A 509 -30.17 12.64 -31.38
N PHE A 510 -30.76 11.81 -32.23
CA PHE A 510 -31.94 11.04 -31.89
C PHE A 510 -31.71 10.16 -30.66
N ASP A 511 -30.60 9.42 -30.60
CA ASP A 511 -30.26 8.56 -29.46
C ASP A 511 -30.04 9.38 -28.18
N SER A 512 -29.44 10.56 -28.29
CA SER A 512 -29.26 11.49 -27.15
C SER A 512 -30.60 11.97 -26.58
N ILE A 513 -31.56 12.29 -27.45
CA ILE A 513 -32.93 12.68 -27.04
C ILE A 513 -33.71 11.46 -26.50
N LYS A 514 -33.58 10.30 -27.17
CA LYS A 514 -34.26 9.06 -26.80
C LYS A 514 -33.84 8.53 -25.44
N ALA A 515 -32.58 8.71 -25.05
CA ALA A 515 -32.06 8.32 -23.75
C ALA A 515 -32.82 8.97 -22.56
N LEU A 516 -33.58 10.05 -22.81
CA LEU A 516 -34.37 10.74 -21.79
C LEU A 516 -35.79 10.16 -21.61
N VAL A 517 -36.24 9.25 -22.47
CA VAL A 517 -37.66 8.88 -22.56
C VAL A 517 -37.85 7.35 -22.51
N PRO A 518 -38.67 6.82 -21.59
CA PRO A 518 -39.05 5.41 -21.58
C PRO A 518 -40.08 5.10 -22.68
N ASN A 519 -39.89 3.99 -23.40
CA ASN A 519 -40.84 3.38 -24.35
C ASN A 519 -41.43 4.31 -25.43
N PRO A 520 -40.60 4.85 -26.34
CA PRO A 520 -41.08 5.73 -27.42
C PRO A 520 -41.91 5.00 -28.48
N ALA A 521 -42.99 5.65 -28.95
CA ALA A 521 -43.80 5.16 -30.07
C ALA A 521 -43.01 5.22 -31.40
N PRO A 522 -42.95 4.14 -32.21
CA PRO A 522 -42.13 4.07 -33.42
C PRO A 522 -42.40 5.17 -34.46
N GLN A 523 -43.65 5.60 -34.58
CA GLN A 523 -44.06 6.66 -35.50
C GLN A 523 -43.46 8.02 -35.10
N THR A 524 -43.54 8.36 -33.81
CA THR A 524 -42.96 9.58 -33.24
C THR A 524 -41.43 9.60 -33.40
N GLU A 525 -40.77 8.44 -33.30
CA GLU A 525 -39.32 8.33 -33.53
C GLU A 525 -38.95 8.65 -34.98
N ARG A 526 -39.67 8.06 -35.95
CA ARG A 526 -39.46 8.31 -37.37
C ARG A 526 -39.66 9.79 -37.72
N ILE A 527 -40.70 10.41 -37.16
CA ILE A 527 -40.96 11.84 -37.38
C ILE A 527 -39.85 12.69 -36.77
N LEU A 528 -39.40 12.41 -35.54
CA LEU A 528 -38.29 13.15 -34.92
C LEU A 528 -37.01 13.06 -35.77
N LYS A 529 -36.63 11.87 -36.23
CA LYS A 529 -35.46 11.70 -37.13
C LYS A 529 -35.62 12.50 -38.42
N SER A 530 -36.82 12.49 -38.99
CA SER A 530 -37.13 13.25 -40.21
C SER A 530 -37.01 14.75 -39.97
N ILE A 531 -37.50 15.27 -38.85
CA ILE A 531 -37.35 16.69 -38.46
C ILE A 531 -35.87 17.05 -38.32
N ILE A 532 -35.10 16.26 -37.57
CA ILE A 532 -33.66 16.52 -37.36
C ILE A 532 -32.93 16.57 -38.70
N GLY A 533 -33.10 15.55 -39.55
CA GLY A 533 -32.45 15.51 -40.86
C GLY A 533 -32.87 16.65 -41.80
N THR A 534 -34.15 17.04 -41.75
CA THR A 534 -34.67 18.19 -42.51
C THR A 534 -34.02 19.49 -42.07
N LEU A 535 -33.88 19.72 -40.76
CA LEU A 535 -33.21 20.90 -40.22
C LEU A 535 -31.71 20.93 -40.56
N LEU A 536 -31.05 19.77 -40.64
CA LEU A 536 -29.64 19.68 -41.06
C LEU A 536 -29.46 19.93 -42.57
N CYS A 537 -30.51 19.74 -43.38
CA CYS A 537 -30.50 19.99 -44.83
C CYS A 537 -30.88 21.43 -45.21
N ASP A 538 -31.33 22.26 -44.29
CA ASP A 538 -31.73 23.64 -44.60
C ASP A 538 -30.49 24.50 -44.86
N GLY A 539 -30.33 24.95 -46.11
CA GLY A 539 -29.25 25.84 -46.53
C GLY A 539 -29.56 27.32 -46.27
N SER A 540 -30.81 27.67 -45.96
CA SER A 540 -31.26 29.06 -45.84
C SER A 540 -30.83 29.72 -44.53
N GLN A 541 -30.65 28.94 -43.47
CA GLN A 541 -30.28 29.45 -42.14
C GLN A 541 -29.63 28.37 -41.27
N LYS A 542 -28.90 28.80 -40.24
CA LYS A 542 -28.34 27.90 -39.22
C LYS A 542 -29.34 27.69 -38.08
N HIS A 543 -29.57 26.43 -37.72
CA HIS A 543 -30.55 26.04 -36.70
C HIS A 543 -29.94 25.85 -35.32
N SER A 544 -30.75 26.02 -34.27
CA SER A 544 -30.45 25.62 -32.90
C SER A 544 -31.26 24.39 -32.50
N THR A 545 -30.99 23.82 -31.33
CA THR A 545 -31.77 22.67 -30.83
C THR A 545 -33.25 23.01 -30.68
N LEU A 546 -33.57 24.28 -30.40
CA LEU A 546 -34.95 24.77 -30.27
C LEU A 546 -35.69 24.80 -31.62
N SER A 547 -34.99 24.78 -32.74
CA SER A 547 -35.61 24.69 -34.08
C SER A 547 -36.43 23.42 -34.26
N ILE A 548 -36.11 22.33 -33.54
CA ILE A 548 -36.91 21.09 -33.55
C ILE A 548 -38.31 21.36 -32.97
N ILE A 549 -38.40 22.21 -31.94
CA ILE A 549 -39.68 22.61 -31.33
C ILE A 549 -40.42 23.53 -32.30
N SER A 550 -39.75 24.55 -32.86
CA SER A 550 -40.34 25.47 -33.82
C SER A 550 -40.88 24.76 -35.06
N PHE A 551 -40.18 23.74 -35.56
CA PHE A 551 -40.64 22.93 -36.70
C PHE A 551 -41.94 22.16 -36.39
N CYS A 552 -42.15 21.77 -35.13
CA CYS A 552 -43.39 21.11 -34.70
C CYS A 552 -44.56 22.08 -34.52
N THR A 553 -44.32 23.33 -34.11
CA THR A 553 -45.39 24.26 -33.68
C THR A 553 -45.69 25.38 -34.65
N ASP A 554 -44.72 25.82 -35.45
CA ASP A 554 -44.85 26.95 -36.37
C ASP A 554 -44.84 26.45 -37.81
N GLU A 555 -46.03 26.51 -38.43
CA GLU A 555 -46.24 26.08 -39.81
C GLU A 555 -45.45 26.92 -40.82
N LEU A 556 -45.34 28.24 -40.61
CA LEU A 556 -44.60 29.13 -41.51
C LEU A 556 -43.09 28.87 -41.42
N PHE A 557 -42.59 28.60 -40.21
CA PHE A 557 -41.20 28.17 -40.03
C PHE A 557 -40.94 26.85 -40.76
N ARG A 558 -41.83 25.87 -40.59
CA ARG A 558 -41.73 24.56 -41.24
C ARG A 558 -41.72 24.66 -42.77
N GLU A 559 -42.63 25.44 -43.37
CA GLU A 559 -42.68 25.62 -44.83
C GLU A 559 -41.39 26.24 -45.37
N ARG A 560 -40.88 27.30 -44.72
CA ARG A 560 -39.61 27.93 -45.09
C ARG A 560 -38.43 26.96 -45.06
N VAL A 561 -38.35 26.11 -44.04
CA VAL A 561 -37.29 25.09 -43.92
C VAL A 561 -37.42 24.07 -45.06
N LEU A 562 -38.63 23.63 -45.39
CA LEU A 562 -38.88 22.68 -46.49
C LEU A 562 -38.54 23.26 -47.87
N ASP A 563 -38.76 24.57 -48.06
CA ASP A 563 -38.37 25.27 -49.28
C ASP A 563 -36.84 25.40 -49.39
N GLY A 564 -36.17 25.69 -48.27
CA GLY A 564 -34.72 25.88 -48.15
C GLY A 564 -33.85 24.61 -48.15
N LEU A 565 -34.42 23.42 -48.42
CA LEU A 565 -33.65 22.17 -48.42
C LEU A 565 -32.64 22.10 -49.55
N GLU A 566 -31.38 21.93 -49.18
CA GLU A 566 -30.21 21.80 -50.05
C GLU A 566 -29.44 20.49 -49.78
N GLY A 567 -28.45 20.20 -50.63
CA GLY A 567 -27.56 19.04 -50.48
C GLY A 567 -28.12 17.71 -50.97
N PRO A 568 -27.32 16.63 -50.85
CA PRO A 568 -27.62 15.33 -51.45
C PRO A 568 -28.91 14.66 -50.94
N GLU A 569 -29.27 14.90 -49.68
CA GLU A 569 -30.42 14.26 -49.02
C GLU A 569 -31.73 15.07 -49.15
N SER A 570 -31.68 16.28 -49.73
CA SER A 570 -32.84 17.15 -49.89
C SER A 570 -34.02 16.47 -50.60
N THR A 571 -33.75 15.69 -51.65
CA THR A 571 -34.79 14.96 -52.41
C THR A 571 -35.45 13.88 -51.56
N TYR A 572 -34.68 13.21 -50.71
CA TYR A 572 -35.19 12.21 -49.79
C TYR A 572 -36.16 12.86 -48.79
N TYR A 573 -35.75 13.91 -48.08
CA TYR A 573 -36.62 14.56 -47.10
C TYR A 573 -37.87 15.21 -47.73
N ARG A 574 -37.76 15.81 -48.93
CA ARG A 574 -38.94 16.30 -49.67
C ARG A 574 -39.94 15.18 -49.97
N ASN A 575 -39.45 14.00 -50.35
CA ASN A 575 -40.30 12.83 -50.59
C ASN A 575 -40.95 12.29 -49.29
N VAL A 576 -40.17 12.19 -48.20
CA VAL A 576 -40.67 11.74 -46.89
C VAL A 576 -41.83 12.63 -46.41
N TRP A 577 -41.67 13.95 -46.45
CA TRP A 577 -42.72 14.87 -46.01
C TRP A 577 -43.96 14.83 -46.90
N LYS A 578 -43.77 14.76 -48.23
CA LYS A 578 -44.87 14.75 -49.20
C LYS A 578 -45.68 13.44 -49.19
N ASN A 579 -45.00 12.30 -49.11
CA ASN A 579 -45.61 11.00 -49.40
C ASN A 579 -45.73 10.07 -48.18
N GLU A 580 -44.97 10.30 -47.10
CA GLU A 580 -44.87 9.34 -45.99
C GLU A 580 -45.40 9.88 -44.65
N ILE A 581 -45.15 11.15 -44.32
CA ILE A 581 -45.57 11.73 -43.04
C ILE A 581 -47.01 12.28 -43.12
N GLY A 582 -47.33 13.14 -44.09
CA GLY A 582 -48.68 13.70 -44.24
C GLY A 582 -49.30 14.17 -42.91
N ASN A 583 -50.52 13.73 -42.60
CA ASN A 583 -51.24 14.09 -41.36
C ASN A 583 -50.67 13.42 -40.10
N ALA A 584 -49.76 12.44 -40.21
CA ALA A 584 -49.20 11.74 -39.04
C ALA A 584 -48.38 12.66 -38.11
N LEU A 585 -47.97 13.83 -38.60
CA LEU A 585 -47.31 14.83 -37.77
C LEU A 585 -48.25 15.33 -36.68
N GLU A 586 -49.51 15.65 -36.98
CA GLU A 586 -50.48 16.20 -36.02
C GLU A 586 -50.66 15.30 -34.79
N ASP A 587 -50.78 13.99 -35.02
CA ASP A 587 -50.90 12.97 -33.96
C ASP A 587 -49.64 12.86 -33.09
N SER A 588 -48.48 13.26 -33.62
CA SER A 588 -47.17 13.12 -32.96
C SER A 588 -46.62 14.42 -32.36
N VAL A 589 -47.21 15.59 -32.67
CA VAL A 589 -46.73 16.90 -32.18
C VAL A 589 -46.71 16.94 -30.65
N GLN A 590 -47.83 16.65 -29.97
CA GLN A 590 -47.87 16.73 -28.51
C GLN A 590 -46.89 15.75 -27.83
N PRO A 591 -46.81 14.46 -28.25
CA PRO A 591 -45.76 13.56 -27.80
C PRO A 591 -44.33 14.06 -28.02
N LEU A 592 -44.03 14.72 -29.14
CA LEU A 592 -42.71 15.30 -29.41
C LEU A 592 -42.42 16.47 -28.49
N LEU A 593 -43.36 17.40 -28.34
CA LEU A 593 -43.20 18.58 -27.48
C LEU A 593 -42.94 18.19 -26.03
N ASN A 594 -43.65 17.20 -25.51
CA ASN A 594 -43.41 16.69 -24.16
C ASN A 594 -41.98 16.16 -23.96
N ARG A 595 -41.35 15.62 -25.02
CA ARG A 595 -39.95 15.14 -24.97
C ARG A 595 -38.94 16.27 -25.10
N LEU A 596 -39.24 17.25 -25.93
CA LEU A 596 -38.35 18.38 -26.24
C LEU A 596 -38.45 19.51 -25.20
N ASP A 597 -39.48 19.49 -24.35
CA ASP A 597 -39.71 20.56 -23.36
C ASP A 597 -38.51 20.78 -22.43
N ILE A 598 -37.73 19.72 -22.16
CA ILE A 598 -36.48 19.80 -21.37
C ILE A 598 -35.52 20.89 -21.89
N PHE A 599 -35.46 21.13 -23.20
CA PHE A 599 -34.54 22.12 -23.78
C PHE A 599 -34.95 23.56 -23.50
N ARG A 600 -36.20 23.79 -23.09
CA ARG A 600 -36.74 25.12 -22.78
C ARG A 600 -37.39 25.21 -21.39
N SER A 601 -37.33 24.14 -20.60
CA SER A 601 -37.97 24.02 -19.28
C SER A 601 -37.38 24.97 -18.24
N SER A 602 -36.12 25.37 -18.43
CA SER A 602 -35.41 26.31 -17.58
C SER A 602 -34.58 27.28 -18.41
N THR A 603 -34.37 28.48 -17.86
CA THR A 603 -33.62 29.55 -18.54
C THR A 603 -32.21 29.11 -18.92
N TYR A 604 -31.53 28.35 -18.06
CA TYR A 604 -30.15 27.95 -18.33
C TYR A 604 -30.05 26.90 -19.45
N LEU A 605 -30.96 25.91 -19.51
CA LEU A 605 -31.02 24.95 -20.62
C LEU A 605 -31.42 25.65 -21.91
N LYS A 606 -32.39 26.57 -21.85
CA LYS A 606 -32.77 27.40 -23.01
C LYS A 606 -31.56 28.15 -23.56
N ARG A 607 -30.72 28.74 -22.71
CA ARG A 607 -29.48 29.43 -23.11
C ARG A 607 -28.42 28.47 -23.66
N ILE A 608 -28.27 27.27 -23.10
CA ILE A 608 -27.30 26.27 -23.58
C ILE A 608 -27.69 25.74 -24.98
N TYR A 609 -28.95 25.34 -25.14
CA TYR A 609 -29.43 24.60 -26.33
C TYR A 609 -30.04 25.50 -27.41
N GLY A 610 -30.43 26.73 -27.05
CA GLY A 610 -31.03 27.71 -27.97
C GLY A 610 -30.03 28.48 -28.82
N GLN A 611 -28.73 28.39 -28.50
CA GLN A 611 -27.68 28.93 -29.35
C GLN A 611 -27.50 28.05 -30.60
N SER A 612 -27.26 28.68 -31.75
CA SER A 612 -27.02 27.98 -33.02
C SER A 612 -25.59 27.45 -33.16
N GLU A 613 -24.65 27.96 -32.37
CA GLU A 613 -23.26 27.53 -32.37
C GLU A 613 -22.98 26.34 -31.45
N PHE A 614 -21.85 25.68 -31.66
CA PHE A 614 -21.29 24.69 -30.73
C PHE A 614 -19.95 25.20 -30.21
N ALA A 615 -19.86 25.43 -28.90
CA ALA A 615 -18.73 26.12 -28.29
C ALA A 615 -17.50 25.23 -28.06
N LEU A 616 -17.64 23.90 -28.14
CA LEU A 616 -16.60 22.97 -27.72
C LEU A 616 -15.76 22.47 -28.90
N ASP A 617 -14.52 22.94 -29.00
CA ASP A 617 -13.58 22.52 -30.06
C ASP A 617 -12.78 21.28 -29.63
N ILE A 618 -13.50 20.18 -29.35
CA ILE A 618 -12.95 18.97 -28.72
C ILE A 618 -11.78 18.38 -29.52
N PHE A 619 -11.85 18.39 -30.86
CA PHE A 619 -10.79 17.86 -31.71
C PHE A 619 -9.49 18.62 -31.51
N ASN A 620 -9.50 19.94 -31.63
CA ASN A 620 -8.29 20.74 -31.45
C ASN A 620 -7.82 20.74 -30.00
N TRP A 621 -8.74 20.67 -29.04
CA TRP A 621 -8.40 20.57 -27.62
C TRP A 621 -7.60 19.29 -27.33
N MET A 622 -8.01 18.15 -27.88
CA MET A 622 -7.26 16.89 -27.71
C MET A 622 -5.90 16.91 -28.44
N GLU A 623 -5.88 17.39 -29.70
CA GLU A 623 -4.66 17.40 -30.51
C GLU A 623 -3.60 18.36 -29.94
N LYS A 624 -4.01 19.55 -29.50
CA LYS A 624 -3.11 20.59 -28.94
C LYS A 624 -2.85 20.43 -27.44
N GLY A 625 -3.44 19.42 -26.80
CA GLY A 625 -3.27 19.13 -25.37
C GLY A 625 -3.83 20.21 -24.46
N HIS A 626 -5.11 20.54 -24.58
CA HIS A 626 -5.78 21.52 -23.70
C HIS A 626 -6.21 20.89 -22.36
N ILE A 627 -6.39 21.73 -21.35
CA ILE A 627 -6.96 21.37 -20.05
C ILE A 627 -8.40 21.86 -20.00
N ILE A 628 -9.34 20.97 -19.70
CA ILE A 628 -10.77 21.27 -19.69
C ILE A 628 -11.39 20.83 -18.36
N PHE A 629 -12.05 21.77 -17.69
CA PHE A 629 -12.86 21.51 -16.50
C PHE A 629 -14.33 21.68 -16.87
N TYR A 630 -15.14 20.65 -16.64
CA TYR A 630 -16.59 20.68 -16.77
C TYR A 630 -17.21 20.63 -15.38
N ASP A 631 -17.78 21.74 -14.95
CA ASP A 631 -18.47 21.87 -13.67
C ASP A 631 -19.96 21.59 -13.88
N LEU A 632 -20.45 20.53 -13.22
CA LEU A 632 -21.83 20.06 -13.30
C LEU A 632 -22.63 20.38 -12.02
N SER A 633 -22.10 21.24 -11.14
CA SER A 633 -22.81 21.64 -9.93
C SER A 633 -24.18 22.26 -10.25
N GLY A 634 -25.16 21.93 -9.40
CA GLY A 634 -26.51 22.49 -9.48
C GLY A 634 -27.36 22.01 -10.67
N MET A 635 -26.81 21.25 -11.62
CA MET A 635 -27.59 20.62 -12.69
C MET A 635 -28.45 19.47 -12.14
N ALA A 636 -29.66 19.29 -12.69
CA ALA A 636 -30.46 18.12 -12.38
C ALA A 636 -29.87 16.87 -13.04
N ASN A 637 -30.11 15.69 -12.48
CA ASN A 637 -29.56 14.43 -13.02
C ASN A 637 -29.98 14.17 -14.48
N THR A 638 -31.20 14.56 -14.87
CA THR A 638 -31.67 14.49 -16.26
C THR A 638 -30.85 15.36 -17.20
N ASP A 639 -30.50 16.55 -16.71
CA ASP A 639 -29.80 17.58 -17.47
C ASP A 639 -28.33 17.20 -17.63
N ILE A 640 -27.73 16.60 -16.60
CA ILE A 640 -26.39 15.98 -16.64
C ILE A 640 -26.37 14.84 -17.66
N LYS A 641 -27.35 13.92 -17.61
CA LYS A 641 -27.41 12.77 -18.53
C LYS A 641 -27.50 13.22 -19.99
N LEU A 642 -28.33 14.22 -20.28
CA LEU A 642 -28.45 14.79 -21.62
C LEU A 642 -27.16 15.48 -22.06
N THR A 643 -26.69 16.45 -21.26
CA THR A 643 -25.59 17.35 -21.64
C THR A 643 -24.27 16.57 -21.72
N ILE A 644 -23.95 15.79 -20.70
CA ILE A 644 -22.71 14.99 -20.68
C ILE A 644 -22.81 13.79 -21.60
N GLY A 645 -23.98 13.18 -21.76
CA GLY A 645 -24.18 12.13 -22.74
C GLY A 645 -23.84 12.62 -24.15
N TYR A 646 -24.34 13.80 -24.51
CA TYR A 646 -24.01 14.43 -25.79
C TYR A 646 -22.53 14.81 -25.91
N ILE A 647 -21.94 15.45 -24.89
CA ILE A 647 -20.51 15.81 -24.92
C ILE A 647 -19.64 14.56 -25.05
N MET A 648 -19.91 13.50 -24.30
CA MET A 648 -19.14 12.26 -24.37
C MET A 648 -19.34 11.53 -25.71
N ASN A 649 -20.53 11.62 -26.32
CA ASN A 649 -20.76 11.19 -27.70
C ASN A 649 -19.87 11.99 -28.67
N GLN A 650 -19.75 13.32 -28.49
CA GLN A 650 -18.84 14.12 -29.31
C GLN A 650 -17.38 13.73 -29.09
N TYR A 651 -16.94 13.47 -27.85
CA TYR A 651 -15.60 12.92 -27.57
C TYR A 651 -15.34 11.62 -28.33
N HIS A 652 -16.28 10.67 -28.27
CA HIS A 652 -16.19 9.40 -28.99
C HIS A 652 -16.07 9.61 -30.50
N ARG A 653 -16.95 10.42 -31.09
CA ARG A 653 -16.97 10.67 -32.55
C ARG A 653 -15.70 11.37 -33.04
N VAL A 654 -15.23 12.35 -32.27
CA VAL A 654 -14.01 13.10 -32.55
C VAL A 654 -12.78 12.20 -32.44
N VAL A 655 -12.68 11.37 -31.41
CA VAL A 655 -11.50 10.53 -31.20
C VAL A 655 -11.35 9.45 -32.28
N GLN A 656 -12.45 8.92 -32.79
CA GLN A 656 -12.45 7.92 -33.87
C GLN A 656 -11.87 8.45 -35.18
N LYS A 657 -11.80 9.78 -35.37
CA LYS A 657 -11.15 10.42 -36.51
C LYS A 657 -9.63 10.62 -36.33
N ARG A 658 -9.12 10.44 -35.11
CA ARG A 658 -7.69 10.60 -34.80
C ARG A 658 -6.90 9.40 -35.32
N GLN A 659 -5.61 9.60 -35.53
CA GLN A 659 -4.74 8.50 -35.95
C GLN A 659 -4.56 7.50 -34.80
N VAL A 660 -4.43 6.21 -35.15
CA VAL A 660 -4.10 5.19 -34.15
C VAL A 660 -2.73 5.51 -33.56
N GLY A 661 -2.64 5.48 -32.23
CA GLY A 661 -1.42 5.86 -31.51
C GLY A 661 -1.27 7.35 -31.25
N SER A 662 -2.29 8.17 -31.55
CA SER A 662 -2.33 9.58 -31.17
C SER A 662 -2.02 9.81 -29.68
N LYS A 663 -1.54 11.03 -29.40
CA LYS A 663 -1.19 11.51 -28.07
C LYS A 663 -2.35 11.33 -27.08
N LEU A 664 -2.02 10.91 -25.87
CA LEU A 664 -3.00 10.66 -24.80
C LEU A 664 -3.76 11.96 -24.45
N HIS A 665 -5.06 11.85 -24.26
CA HIS A 665 -5.92 12.82 -23.60
C HIS A 665 -6.62 12.10 -22.45
N LEU A 666 -6.33 12.50 -21.21
CA LEU A 666 -6.93 11.88 -20.03
C LEU A 666 -8.32 12.46 -19.79
N THR A 667 -9.31 11.62 -19.53
CA THR A 667 -10.64 12.07 -19.16
C THR A 667 -11.01 11.49 -17.81
N PHE A 668 -11.23 12.33 -16.80
CA PHE A 668 -11.70 11.92 -15.49
C PHE A 668 -13.16 12.31 -15.31
N ILE A 669 -13.96 11.41 -14.77
CA ILE A 669 -15.33 11.70 -14.32
C ILE A 669 -15.36 11.48 -12.81
N ASP A 670 -15.47 12.57 -12.05
CA ASP A 670 -15.71 12.50 -10.61
C ASP A 670 -17.17 12.14 -10.31
N GLU A 671 -17.40 11.46 -9.20
CA GLU A 671 -18.69 10.93 -8.78
C GLU A 671 -19.53 10.36 -9.94
N ALA A 672 -18.92 9.46 -10.72
CA ALA A 672 -19.46 8.98 -11.99
C ALA A 672 -20.81 8.25 -11.88
N HIS A 673 -21.21 7.82 -10.67
CA HIS A 673 -22.56 7.34 -10.41
C HIS A 673 -23.65 8.40 -10.67
N LYS A 674 -23.30 9.70 -10.68
CA LYS A 674 -24.16 10.81 -11.09
C LYS A 674 -24.17 11.05 -12.61
N VAL A 675 -23.18 10.50 -13.32
CA VAL A 675 -22.92 10.72 -14.76
C VAL A 675 -23.00 9.39 -15.52
N GLN A 676 -24.07 8.62 -15.25
CA GLN A 676 -24.35 7.37 -15.95
C GLN A 676 -24.91 7.67 -17.35
N VAL A 677 -24.05 7.62 -18.36
CA VAL A 677 -24.42 7.87 -19.76
C VAL A 677 -24.13 6.64 -20.64
N PRO A 678 -25.02 6.27 -21.59
CA PRO A 678 -24.93 5.01 -22.33
C PRO A 678 -23.67 4.84 -23.20
N ILE A 679 -22.97 5.93 -23.54
CA ILE A 679 -21.79 5.89 -24.40
C ILE A 679 -20.51 5.44 -23.68
N LEU A 680 -20.44 5.55 -22.34
CA LEU A 680 -19.21 5.26 -21.59
C LEU A 680 -18.68 3.83 -21.81
N PRO A 681 -19.49 2.75 -21.79
CA PRO A 681 -18.99 1.40 -22.04
C PRO A 681 -18.32 1.27 -23.42
N LYS A 682 -18.88 1.94 -24.44
CA LYS A 682 -18.33 1.93 -25.80
C LYS A 682 -16.98 2.66 -25.87
N ILE A 683 -16.86 3.81 -25.20
CA ILE A 683 -15.59 4.54 -25.07
C ILE A 683 -14.52 3.64 -24.43
N VAL A 684 -14.88 2.96 -23.35
CA VAL A 684 -14.00 2.03 -22.63
C VAL A 684 -13.49 0.91 -23.54
N ALA A 685 -14.35 0.35 -24.40
CA ALA A 685 -13.99 -0.71 -25.32
C ALA A 685 -13.17 -0.24 -26.54
N GLU A 686 -13.51 0.90 -27.14
CA GLU A 686 -13.06 1.25 -28.50
C GLU A 686 -11.98 2.34 -28.56
N ASP A 687 -12.01 3.32 -27.64
CA ASP A 687 -11.34 4.60 -27.88
C ASP A 687 -9.87 4.65 -27.41
N ARG A 688 -9.44 3.65 -26.64
CA ARG A 688 -8.07 3.56 -26.11
C ARG A 688 -6.99 3.62 -27.20
N LYS A 689 -7.26 3.05 -28.38
CA LYS A 689 -6.30 2.98 -29.51
C LYS A 689 -6.07 4.34 -30.18
N TYR A 690 -6.99 5.29 -29.98
CA TYR A 690 -6.91 6.65 -30.49
C TYR A 690 -6.43 7.66 -29.44
N GLY A 691 -6.00 7.17 -28.27
CA GLY A 691 -5.39 8.00 -27.23
C GLY A 691 -6.36 8.69 -26.29
N LEU A 692 -7.64 8.30 -26.20
CA LEU A 692 -8.53 8.74 -25.12
C LEU A 692 -8.42 7.78 -23.94
N GLY A 693 -8.05 8.28 -22.76
CA GLY A 693 -7.96 7.49 -21.52
C GLY A 693 -9.05 7.88 -20.54
N LEU A 694 -10.18 7.16 -20.51
CA LEU A 694 -11.28 7.42 -19.58
C LEU A 694 -11.00 6.81 -18.20
N TRP A 695 -11.16 7.61 -17.15
CA TRP A 695 -10.98 7.24 -15.76
C TRP A 695 -12.20 7.63 -14.94
N ILE A 696 -12.70 6.66 -14.19
CA ILE A 696 -13.96 6.78 -13.47
C ILE A 696 -13.69 6.82 -11.97
N ILE A 697 -14.16 7.86 -11.29
CA ILE A 697 -14.09 7.96 -9.83
C ILE A 697 -15.49 7.70 -9.27
N THR A 698 -15.63 6.71 -8.41
CA THR A 698 -16.93 6.37 -7.81
C THR A 698 -16.76 5.78 -6.42
N GLN A 699 -17.83 5.69 -5.64
CA GLN A 699 -17.75 5.09 -4.32
C GLN A 699 -17.68 3.56 -4.39
N GLN A 700 -18.50 2.98 -5.26
CA GLN A 700 -18.62 1.53 -5.42
C GLN A 700 -18.69 1.18 -6.91
N ILE A 701 -18.01 0.10 -7.31
CA ILE A 701 -18.11 -0.44 -8.67
C ILE A 701 -19.47 -1.12 -8.87
N SER A 702 -19.81 -2.07 -8.01
CA SER A 702 -21.08 -2.81 -8.12
C SER A 702 -22.22 -2.06 -7.44
N GLY A 703 -23.34 -1.91 -8.14
CA GLY A 703 -24.60 -1.37 -7.61
C GLY A 703 -24.79 0.13 -7.79
N GLN A 704 -23.72 0.89 -8.09
CA GLN A 704 -23.78 2.33 -8.39
C GLN A 704 -23.40 2.68 -9.82
N LEU A 705 -22.75 1.79 -10.56
CA LEU A 705 -22.48 1.95 -11.98
C LEU A 705 -23.39 1.02 -12.78
N ASP A 706 -23.66 1.41 -14.02
CA ASP A 706 -24.35 0.54 -14.97
C ASP A 706 -23.58 -0.78 -15.15
N LYS A 707 -24.33 -1.87 -15.33
CA LYS A 707 -23.74 -3.20 -15.44
C LYS A 707 -22.77 -3.30 -16.62
N GLU A 708 -23.16 -2.76 -17.78
CA GLU A 708 -22.32 -2.77 -18.99
C GLU A 708 -21.00 -2.00 -18.77
N LEU A 709 -21.04 -0.87 -18.06
CA LEU A 709 -19.84 -0.10 -17.74
C LEU A 709 -18.94 -0.85 -16.75
N THR A 710 -19.55 -1.50 -15.77
CA THR A 710 -18.83 -2.34 -14.79
C THR A 710 -18.14 -3.51 -15.47
N ASP A 711 -18.87 -4.21 -16.35
CA ASP A 711 -18.36 -5.36 -17.10
C ASP A 711 -17.21 -4.90 -18.02
N ALA A 712 -17.38 -3.78 -18.76
CA ALA A 712 -16.33 -3.22 -19.60
C ALA A 712 -15.05 -2.84 -18.82
N LEU A 713 -15.17 -2.21 -17.64
CA LEU A 713 -14.02 -1.87 -16.80
C LEU A 713 -13.33 -3.11 -16.22
N THR A 714 -14.09 -4.12 -15.81
CA THR A 714 -13.55 -5.34 -15.19
C THR A 714 -12.92 -6.29 -16.19
N GLU A 715 -13.48 -6.41 -17.41
CA GLU A 715 -12.94 -7.24 -18.49
C GLU A 715 -11.62 -6.71 -19.04
N ILE A 716 -11.44 -5.38 -19.11
CA ILE A 716 -10.15 -4.79 -19.51
C ILE A 716 -9.04 -5.14 -18.51
N GLY A 717 -9.40 -5.38 -17.24
CA GLY A 717 -8.54 -5.96 -16.22
C GLY A 717 -7.25 -5.19 -15.91
N GLY A 718 -7.18 -3.92 -16.33
CA GLY A 718 -5.92 -3.19 -16.47
C GLY A 718 -5.54 -2.32 -15.28
N ASN A 719 -6.45 -1.48 -14.78
CA ASN A 719 -6.12 -0.47 -13.75
C ASN A 719 -7.25 -0.26 -12.73
N PHE A 720 -6.98 -0.57 -11.46
CA PHE A 720 -7.89 -0.35 -10.34
C PHE A 720 -7.14 0.31 -9.17
N PHE A 721 -7.57 1.50 -8.77
CA PHE A 721 -7.03 2.20 -7.61
C PHE A 721 -8.08 2.19 -6.49
N VAL A 722 -7.85 1.35 -5.49
CA VAL A 722 -8.84 1.03 -4.47
C VAL A 722 -8.45 1.68 -3.16
N CYS A 723 -9.15 2.75 -2.80
CA CYS A 723 -9.14 3.33 -1.46
C CYS A 723 -10.06 2.50 -0.53
N ARG A 724 -10.13 2.86 0.76
CA ARG A 724 -10.96 2.18 1.77
C ARG A 724 -12.38 1.86 1.28
N GLN A 725 -12.81 0.62 1.49
CA GLN A 725 -14.08 0.09 0.98
C GLN A 725 -15.08 -0.29 2.08
N GLY A 726 -16.36 -0.32 1.73
CA GLY A 726 -17.40 -0.99 2.53
C GLY A 726 -17.38 -2.51 2.36
N LYS A 727 -18.07 -3.23 3.24
CA LYS A 727 -18.06 -4.71 3.30
C LYS A 727 -18.44 -5.41 1.99
N SER A 728 -19.52 -4.98 1.33
CA SER A 728 -20.00 -5.59 0.08
C SER A 728 -19.02 -5.34 -1.07
N SER A 729 -18.63 -4.08 -1.28
CA SER A 729 -17.72 -3.68 -2.35
C SER A 729 -16.33 -4.29 -2.20
N ALA A 730 -15.82 -4.41 -0.97
CA ALA A 730 -14.53 -5.03 -0.70
C ALA A 730 -14.47 -6.49 -1.16
N LYS A 731 -15.56 -7.26 -0.99
CA LYS A 731 -15.63 -8.66 -1.43
C LYS A 731 -15.60 -8.78 -2.96
N THR A 732 -16.27 -7.89 -3.67
CA THR A 732 -16.20 -7.87 -5.14
C THR A 732 -14.79 -7.51 -5.61
N LEU A 733 -14.20 -6.47 -5.00
CA LEU A 733 -12.88 -5.97 -5.38
C LEU A 733 -11.75 -6.95 -5.06
N GLU A 734 -11.88 -7.78 -4.03
CA GLU A 734 -10.94 -8.89 -3.77
C GLU A 734 -10.86 -9.84 -4.97
N GLY A 735 -12.00 -10.16 -5.60
CA GLY A 735 -12.05 -10.98 -6.82
C GLY A 735 -11.41 -10.27 -8.02
N VAL A 736 -11.75 -9.00 -8.24
CA VAL A 736 -11.17 -8.17 -9.33
C VAL A 736 -9.65 -8.06 -9.19
N MET A 737 -9.16 -7.91 -7.96
CA MET A 737 -7.73 -7.82 -7.61
C MET A 737 -7.05 -9.19 -7.47
N GLN A 738 -7.66 -10.27 -8.00
CA GLN A 738 -7.08 -11.61 -8.07
C GLN A 738 -6.66 -12.19 -6.70
N GLY A 739 -7.35 -11.82 -5.63
CA GLY A 739 -7.07 -12.26 -4.27
C GLY A 739 -5.75 -11.74 -3.68
N LYS A 740 -5.10 -10.75 -4.31
CA LYS A 740 -3.87 -10.13 -3.79
C LYS A 740 -4.11 -9.25 -2.57
N PHE A 741 -5.31 -8.70 -2.47
CA PHE A 741 -5.80 -7.93 -1.32
C PHE A 741 -7.07 -8.57 -0.80
N ARG A 742 -7.09 -8.94 0.49
CA ARG A 742 -8.29 -9.52 1.13
C ARG A 742 -9.35 -8.46 1.36
N ALA A 743 -10.64 -8.85 1.34
CA ALA A 743 -11.72 -7.91 1.59
C ALA A 743 -11.63 -7.22 2.98
N GLU A 744 -11.22 -7.94 4.02
CA GLU A 744 -11.01 -7.36 5.37
C GLU A 744 -9.92 -6.28 5.35
N TYR A 745 -8.87 -6.49 4.56
CA TYR A 745 -7.78 -5.54 4.40
C TYR A 745 -8.23 -4.25 3.71
N LEU A 746 -8.99 -4.38 2.60
CA LEU A 746 -9.54 -3.24 1.85
C LEU A 746 -10.52 -2.40 2.69
N GLN A 747 -11.20 -3.01 3.67
CA GLN A 747 -12.08 -2.31 4.61
C GLN A 747 -11.29 -1.50 5.66
N GLY A 748 -10.12 -1.99 6.06
CA GLY A 748 -9.26 -1.39 7.08
C GLY A 748 -8.17 -0.47 6.54
N LEU A 749 -8.24 -0.06 5.26
CA LEU A 749 -7.25 0.86 4.66
C LEU A 749 -7.31 2.25 5.31
N PRO A 750 -6.18 2.85 5.71
CA PRO A 750 -6.16 4.23 6.17
C PRO A 750 -6.59 5.20 5.07
N ASP A 751 -7.03 6.40 5.45
CA ASP A 751 -7.30 7.46 4.48
C ASP A 751 -6.01 7.87 3.75
N LEU A 752 -6.16 8.36 2.52
CA LEU A 752 -5.05 8.69 1.60
C LEU A 752 -4.19 7.49 1.18
N HIS A 753 -4.58 6.25 1.51
CA HIS A 753 -3.94 5.04 1.02
C HIS A 753 -4.81 4.38 -0.04
N ALA A 754 -4.16 3.86 -1.09
CA ALA A 754 -4.83 3.16 -2.17
C ALA A 754 -4.07 1.89 -2.55
N ALA A 755 -4.79 0.78 -2.59
CA ALA A 755 -4.33 -0.47 -3.17
C ALA A 755 -4.42 -0.35 -4.70
N ILE A 756 -3.27 -0.48 -5.36
CA ILE A 756 -3.12 -0.32 -6.80
C ILE A 756 -3.00 -1.69 -7.44
N GLN A 757 -3.82 -1.93 -8.46
CA GLN A 757 -3.61 -2.95 -9.47
C GLN A 757 -3.40 -2.22 -10.79
N THR A 758 -2.26 -2.44 -11.44
CA THR A 758 -1.94 -1.85 -12.74
C THR A 758 -1.11 -2.84 -13.56
N GLN A 759 -0.64 -2.44 -14.73
CA GLN A 759 0.24 -3.23 -15.59
C GLN A 759 1.54 -2.49 -15.85
N ASP A 760 2.63 -3.25 -15.90
CA ASP A 760 3.92 -2.73 -16.36
C ASP A 760 4.68 -3.79 -17.16
N LYS A 761 5.71 -3.38 -17.91
CA LYS A 761 6.55 -4.29 -18.70
C LYS A 761 7.69 -4.83 -17.85
N PHE A 762 7.71 -6.14 -17.65
CA PHE A 762 8.82 -6.86 -17.04
C PHE A 762 9.55 -7.65 -18.11
N GLU A 763 10.83 -7.33 -18.37
CA GLU A 763 11.64 -8.00 -19.40
C GLU A 763 10.97 -8.02 -20.79
N GLY A 764 10.16 -6.99 -21.10
CA GLY A 764 9.40 -6.87 -22.34
C GLY A 764 7.98 -7.46 -22.32
N GLU A 765 7.63 -8.26 -21.31
CA GLU A 765 6.30 -8.83 -21.13
C GLU A 765 5.42 -7.96 -20.23
N ALA A 766 4.18 -7.69 -20.65
CA ALA A 766 3.22 -6.97 -19.81
C ALA A 766 2.74 -7.88 -18.66
N LYS A 767 2.96 -7.46 -17.41
CA LYS A 767 2.53 -8.18 -16.21
C LYS A 767 1.72 -7.26 -15.31
N ASN A 768 0.74 -7.84 -14.63
CA ASN A 768 0.01 -7.14 -13.58
C ASN A 768 0.93 -6.91 -12.37
N VAL A 769 0.89 -5.70 -11.83
CA VAL A 769 1.65 -5.26 -10.67
C VAL A 769 0.65 -4.79 -9.61
N TRP A 770 0.90 -5.20 -8.36
CA TRP A 770 0.11 -4.81 -7.21
C TRP A 770 1.00 -4.10 -6.20
N CYS A 771 0.58 -2.94 -5.73
CA CYS A 771 1.30 -2.20 -4.69
C CYS A 771 0.34 -1.35 -3.86
N MET A 772 0.80 -0.91 -2.70
CA MET A 772 0.11 0.06 -1.86
C MET A 772 0.77 1.42 -2.03
N ILE A 773 -0.02 2.45 -2.30
CA ILE A 773 0.48 3.82 -2.35
C ILE A 773 -0.16 4.68 -1.27
N LYS A 774 0.56 5.73 -0.90
CA LYS A 774 0.06 6.87 -0.15
C LYS A 774 0.03 8.09 -1.06
N ALA A 775 -1.16 8.65 -1.22
CA ALA A 775 -1.37 9.87 -2.02
C ALA A 775 -0.88 11.10 -1.26
N LYS A 776 -0.33 12.09 -1.96
CA LYS A 776 -0.02 13.40 -1.37
C LYS A 776 -1.32 14.15 -1.09
N PRO A 777 -1.45 14.85 0.04
CA PRO A 777 -2.67 15.58 0.39
C PRO A 777 -3.13 16.57 -0.69
N LEU A 778 -4.45 16.80 -0.71
CA LEU A 778 -5.09 17.72 -1.63
C LEU A 778 -5.01 19.16 -1.09
N ASP A 779 -3.83 19.77 -1.20
CA ASP A 779 -3.62 21.14 -0.72
C ASP A 779 -4.30 22.18 -1.65
N ARG A 780 -4.90 23.20 -1.02
CA ARG A 780 -5.39 24.44 -1.63
C ARG A 780 -4.45 25.58 -1.27
N TYR A 781 -4.34 26.59 -2.14
CA TYR A 781 -3.39 27.68 -1.98
C TYR A 781 -4.09 29.04 -2.00
N ARG A 782 -3.65 29.91 -1.10
CA ARG A 782 -4.09 31.30 -1.03
C ARG A 782 -3.31 32.17 -2.02
N PRO A 783 -3.78 33.40 -2.33
CA PRO A 783 -3.07 34.35 -3.20
C PRO A 783 -1.65 34.72 -2.73
N ASN A 784 -1.28 34.39 -1.49
CA ASN A 784 0.05 34.60 -0.94
C ASN A 784 0.98 33.38 -1.09
N GLY A 785 0.53 32.31 -1.77
CA GLY A 785 1.26 31.06 -1.98
C GLY A 785 1.24 30.09 -0.78
N LYS A 786 0.67 30.47 0.38
CA LYS A 786 0.57 29.59 1.54
C LYS A 786 -0.57 28.59 1.37
N ILE A 787 -0.38 27.41 1.95
CA ILE A 787 -1.41 26.35 1.99
C ILE A 787 -2.57 26.84 2.86
N ALA A 788 -3.79 26.74 2.34
CA ALA A 788 -5.02 26.92 3.11
C ALA A 788 -5.20 25.70 4.02
N THR A 789 -5.20 25.93 5.32
CA THR A 789 -5.23 24.84 6.30
C THR A 789 -6.59 24.14 6.26
N TYR A 790 -6.60 22.81 6.17
CA TYR A 790 -7.83 22.02 6.20
C TYR A 790 -8.62 22.29 7.48
N GLY A 791 -9.94 22.56 7.35
CA GLY A 791 -10.84 22.87 8.46
C GLY A 791 -10.87 24.33 8.89
N ASN A 792 -10.11 25.23 8.24
CA ASN A 792 -10.23 26.67 8.42
C ASN A 792 -11.05 27.30 7.29
N ASP A 793 -12.36 27.50 7.53
CA ASP A 793 -13.32 27.96 6.53
C ASP A 793 -12.94 29.30 5.90
N LYS A 794 -12.30 30.20 6.65
CA LYS A 794 -11.86 31.50 6.12
C LYS A 794 -10.75 31.36 5.09
N GLU A 795 -9.75 30.53 5.36
CA GLU A 795 -8.63 30.31 4.43
C GLU A 795 -9.08 29.59 3.15
N ILE A 796 -10.05 28.68 3.29
CA ILE A 796 -10.67 27.98 2.17
C ILE A 796 -11.50 28.96 1.34
N ALA A 797 -12.28 29.86 1.97
CA ALA A 797 -13.04 30.89 1.29
C ALA A 797 -12.14 31.82 0.48
N ASP A 798 -11.04 32.33 1.06
CA ASP A 798 -10.06 33.16 0.36
C ASP A 798 -9.45 32.45 -0.87
N SER A 799 -9.11 31.17 -0.72
CA SER A 799 -8.58 30.33 -1.82
C SER A 799 -9.59 30.12 -2.93
N ASN A 800 -10.86 29.90 -2.57
CA ASN A 800 -11.94 29.72 -3.52
C ASN A 800 -12.23 31.02 -4.25
N GLU A 801 -12.32 32.16 -3.55
CA GLU A 801 -12.55 33.48 -4.15
C GLU A 801 -11.51 33.80 -5.23
N TRP A 802 -10.23 33.56 -4.93
CA TRP A 802 -9.15 33.73 -5.89
C TRP A 802 -9.35 32.89 -7.15
N THR A 803 -9.77 31.64 -6.97
CA THR A 803 -9.99 30.70 -8.06
C THR A 803 -11.23 31.07 -8.89
N TYR A 804 -12.34 31.43 -8.24
CA TYR A 804 -13.57 31.87 -8.91
C TYR A 804 -13.39 33.16 -9.69
N LYS A 805 -12.56 34.10 -9.20
CA LYS A 805 -12.18 35.27 -9.99
C LYS A 805 -11.54 34.86 -11.31
N LYS A 806 -10.64 33.87 -11.29
CA LYS A 806 -10.02 33.35 -12.52
C LYS A 806 -11.03 32.63 -13.41
N ILE A 807 -11.94 31.84 -12.84
CA ILE A 807 -13.03 31.19 -13.58
C ILE A 807 -13.84 32.24 -14.35
N GLY A 808 -14.25 33.33 -13.70
CA GLY A 808 -14.99 34.42 -14.34
C GLY A 808 -14.20 35.14 -15.45
N GLU A 809 -12.87 35.17 -15.40
CA GLU A 809 -12.03 35.67 -16.52
C GLU A 809 -12.03 34.70 -17.71
N LEU A 810 -11.98 33.38 -17.46
CA LEU A 810 -11.97 32.36 -18.51
C LEU A 810 -13.33 32.27 -19.22
N GLU A 811 -14.43 32.45 -18.49
CA GLU A 811 -15.80 32.36 -19.01
C GLU A 811 -16.19 33.50 -19.95
N LYS A 812 -15.63 34.70 -19.75
CA LYS A 812 -15.86 35.90 -20.59
C LYS A 812 -15.51 35.73 -22.07
N ARG A 813 -14.88 34.61 -22.45
CA ARG A 813 -14.62 34.23 -23.85
C ARG A 813 -15.89 33.84 -24.60
N GLY A 814 -16.95 33.44 -23.88
CA GLY A 814 -18.26 33.10 -24.44
C GLY A 814 -19.17 34.33 -24.61
N LYS A 815 -20.37 34.10 -25.16
CA LYS A 815 -21.43 35.12 -25.22
C LYS A 815 -22.03 35.35 -23.85
N SER A 816 -22.43 36.58 -23.56
CA SER A 816 -23.15 36.88 -22.32
C SER A 816 -24.59 36.35 -22.36
N ALA A 817 -25.15 36.07 -21.20
CA ALA A 817 -26.53 35.61 -21.05
C ALA A 817 -27.55 36.56 -21.71
N GLU A 818 -27.33 37.87 -21.65
CA GLU A 818 -28.18 38.87 -22.30
C GLU A 818 -28.12 38.79 -23.83
N GLU A 819 -26.92 38.64 -24.40
CA GLU A 819 -26.75 38.46 -25.84
C GLU A 819 -27.42 37.18 -26.32
N ILE A 820 -27.25 36.09 -25.57
CA ILE A 820 -27.88 34.79 -25.86
C ILE A 820 -29.40 34.91 -25.83
N ASP A 821 -29.97 35.56 -24.81
CA ASP A 821 -31.43 35.74 -24.72
C ASP A 821 -31.98 36.57 -25.88
N ARG A 822 -31.24 37.61 -26.33
CA ARG A 822 -31.61 38.39 -27.52
C ARG A 822 -31.58 37.54 -28.78
N GLU A 823 -30.51 36.75 -28.99
CA GLU A 823 -30.40 35.85 -30.14
C GLU A 823 -31.53 34.82 -30.18
N ILE A 824 -31.85 34.21 -29.03
CA ILE A 824 -32.91 33.21 -28.95
C ILE A 824 -34.29 33.85 -29.20
N ASN A 825 -34.56 35.03 -28.65
CA ASN A 825 -35.84 35.71 -28.86
C ASN A 825 -36.00 36.19 -30.32
N LEU A 826 -34.93 36.70 -30.93
CA LEU A 826 -34.93 37.06 -32.34
C LEU A 826 -35.17 35.83 -33.23
N PHE A 827 -34.54 34.70 -32.90
CA PHE A 827 -34.73 33.44 -33.61
C PHE A 827 -36.15 32.88 -33.48
N LEU A 828 -36.71 32.84 -32.26
CA LEU A 828 -38.01 32.21 -31.99
C LEU A 828 -39.22 33.08 -32.32
N TYR A 829 -39.12 34.41 -32.14
CA TYR A 829 -40.27 35.31 -32.19
C TYR A 829 -40.13 36.44 -33.21
N GLY A 830 -38.95 36.62 -33.83
CA GLY A 830 -38.71 37.73 -34.76
C GLY A 830 -38.83 39.13 -34.14
N GLN A 831 -38.76 39.25 -32.81
CA GLN A 831 -38.89 40.52 -32.07
C GLN A 831 -37.76 40.70 -31.06
N ASP A 832 -37.22 41.92 -30.98
CA ASP A 832 -36.26 42.32 -29.95
C ASP A 832 -37.00 42.90 -28.72
N ILE A 833 -37.47 41.99 -27.86
CA ILE A 833 -38.36 42.32 -26.72
C ILE A 833 -37.61 43.18 -25.67
N THR A 834 -36.28 43.14 -25.62
CA THR A 834 -35.50 43.92 -24.63
C THR A 834 -35.49 45.43 -24.89
N ALA A 835 -35.77 45.86 -26.12
CA ALA A 835 -35.90 47.27 -26.46
C ALA A 835 -37.29 47.84 -26.11
N SER A 836 -38.35 47.03 -26.15
CA SER A 836 -39.72 47.49 -25.90
C SER A 836 -40.01 47.71 -24.41
N THR A 837 -39.36 46.96 -23.51
CA THR A 837 -39.59 47.09 -22.06
C THR A 837 -39.02 48.39 -21.48
N LYS A 838 -37.90 48.91 -22.02
CA LYS A 838 -37.31 50.19 -21.58
C LYS A 838 -38.13 51.43 -21.97
N VAL A 839 -38.98 51.33 -22.99
CA VAL A 839 -39.78 52.47 -23.48
C VAL A 839 -41.13 52.57 -22.76
N ASN A 840 -41.70 51.46 -22.28
CA ASN A 840 -42.99 51.47 -21.57
C ASN A 840 -42.87 51.64 -20.04
N LEU A 841 -41.84 51.08 -19.40
CA LEU A 841 -41.69 51.21 -17.93
C LEU A 841 -41.47 52.67 -17.48
N LYS A 842 -40.78 53.50 -18.27
CA LYS A 842 -40.54 54.91 -17.89
C LYS A 842 -41.80 55.78 -17.92
N LYS A 843 -42.82 55.45 -18.72
CA LYS A 843 -44.02 56.28 -18.86
C LYS A 843 -45.16 55.90 -17.92
N GLU A 844 -45.29 54.62 -17.59
CA GLU A 844 -46.37 54.16 -16.70
C GLU A 844 -45.99 54.31 -15.22
N ASP A 845 -44.73 54.01 -14.84
CA ASP A 845 -44.28 54.12 -13.44
C ASP A 845 -44.16 55.57 -12.96
N GLU A 846 -43.70 56.52 -13.79
CA GLU A 846 -43.66 57.95 -13.43
C GLU A 846 -45.07 58.51 -13.16
N SER A 847 -46.09 58.06 -13.89
CA SER A 847 -47.47 58.54 -13.73
C SER A 847 -48.20 57.95 -12.51
N LEU A 848 -47.85 56.72 -12.14
CA LEU A 848 -48.40 56.03 -10.96
C LEU A 848 -47.73 56.52 -9.67
N PHE A 849 -46.42 56.77 -9.69
CA PHE A 849 -45.70 57.37 -8.57
C PHE A 849 -46.14 58.82 -8.31
N GLU A 850 -46.31 59.65 -9.34
CA GLU A 850 -46.84 61.03 -9.15
C GLU A 850 -48.27 61.05 -8.61
N LYS A 851 -49.10 60.06 -8.96
CA LYS A 851 -50.46 59.93 -8.39
C LYS A 851 -50.42 59.48 -6.93
N ALA A 852 -49.58 58.50 -6.61
CA ALA A 852 -49.43 58.00 -5.25
C ALA A 852 -48.82 59.06 -4.31
N GLU A 853 -47.84 59.85 -4.77
CA GLU A 853 -47.28 60.97 -3.99
C GLU A 853 -48.31 62.08 -3.76
N LYS A 854 -49.15 62.39 -4.77
CA LYS A 854 -50.23 63.37 -4.61
C LYS A 854 -51.32 62.90 -3.65
N GLU A 855 -51.69 61.62 -3.68
CA GLU A 855 -52.66 61.04 -2.74
C GLU A 855 -52.10 60.99 -1.31
N ALA A 856 -50.84 60.59 -1.13
CA ALA A 856 -50.18 60.56 0.17
C ALA A 856 -50.00 61.97 0.79
N ALA A 857 -49.60 62.96 -0.02
CA ALA A 857 -49.49 64.35 0.44
C ALA A 857 -50.85 64.96 0.80
N GLN A 858 -51.92 64.51 0.14
CA GLN A 858 -53.28 64.97 0.44
C GLN A 858 -53.80 64.36 1.74
N GLU A 859 -53.50 63.07 2.02
CA GLU A 859 -53.79 62.42 3.30
C GLU A 859 -52.99 63.01 4.46
N GLU A 860 -51.69 63.29 4.29
CA GLU A 860 -50.89 63.97 5.32
C GLU A 860 -51.44 65.36 5.64
N SER A 861 -51.85 66.15 4.64
CA SER A 861 -52.45 67.47 4.87
C SER A 861 -53.80 67.43 5.59
N LEU A 862 -54.57 66.34 5.43
CA LEU A 862 -55.82 66.11 6.15
C LEU A 862 -55.56 65.66 7.59
N PHE A 863 -54.50 64.90 7.82
CA PHE A 863 -54.06 64.48 9.15
C PHE A 863 -53.54 65.65 9.97
N GLU A 864 -52.73 66.53 9.37
CA GLU A 864 -52.20 67.73 10.03
C GLU A 864 -53.33 68.69 10.44
N LYS A 865 -54.34 68.88 9.57
CA LYS A 865 -55.54 69.67 9.89
C LYS A 865 -56.41 69.04 10.97
N ALA A 866 -56.44 67.71 11.05
CA ALA A 866 -57.16 67.01 12.11
C ALA A 866 -56.43 67.10 13.46
N GLU A 867 -55.09 67.08 13.47
CA GLU A 867 -54.28 67.33 14.67
C GLU A 867 -54.39 68.78 15.15
N GLU A 868 -54.38 69.77 14.26
CA GLU A 868 -54.59 71.18 14.63
C GLU A 868 -55.99 71.40 15.23
N ALA A 869 -57.03 70.79 14.65
CA ALA A 869 -58.39 70.86 15.20
C ALA A 869 -58.51 70.17 16.58
N ALA A 870 -57.85 69.04 16.77
CA ALA A 870 -57.81 68.34 18.05
C ALA A 870 -57.01 69.10 19.12
N GLN A 871 -55.95 69.82 18.73
CA GLN A 871 -55.20 70.69 19.63
C GLN A 871 -56.00 71.93 20.02
N GLU A 872 -56.75 72.54 19.10
CA GLU A 872 -57.66 73.66 19.40
C GLU A 872 -58.82 73.26 20.33
N GLU A 873 -59.42 72.08 20.16
CA GLU A 873 -60.42 71.55 21.11
C GLU A 873 -59.82 71.29 22.50
N SER A 874 -58.59 70.78 22.58
CA SER A 874 -57.91 70.53 23.87
C SER A 874 -57.52 71.82 24.63
N LEU A 875 -57.34 72.92 23.91
CA LEU A 875 -57.08 74.26 24.47
C LEU A 875 -58.36 74.94 24.97
N PHE A 876 -59.51 74.60 24.40
CA PHE A 876 -60.82 75.06 24.86
C PHE A 876 -61.35 74.31 26.10
N GLU A 877 -60.94 73.06 26.33
CA GLU A 877 -61.30 72.30 27.56
C GLU A 877 -60.41 72.63 28.79
N LYS A 878 -59.35 73.44 28.62
CA LYS A 878 -58.45 73.86 29.70
C LYS A 878 -58.53 75.36 30.07
N ALA A 879 -59.55 76.06 29.57
CA ALA A 879 -59.98 77.39 30.02
C ALA A 879 -61.40 77.29 30.60
#